data_AF-A0AA97A8A2-F1
#
_entry.id   AF-A0AA97A8A2-F1
#
_cell.length_a   1.000
_cell.length_b   1.000
_cell.length_c   1.000
_cell.angle_alpha   90.00
_cell.angle_beta   90.00
_cell.angle_gamma   90.00
#
_symmetry.space_group_name_H-M   'P 1'
#
loop_
_entity.id
_entity.type
_entity.pdbx_description
1 polymer ?
#
loop_
_entity_poly.entity_id
_entity_poly.type
_entity_poly.pdbx_seq_one_letter_code
_entity_poly.pdbx_strand_id
1 'polypeptide(L)'
;MPEVNRRRFLQVAGATTAFSALSASIERAAALPAHHRSGTIEDVEHIVVLMQENRSFDHYFGSLRGVRGFGDPHPVTLDNGRSVWHQSDGTRDVLPFHPEADDLGMQFLEGLPHGWPDGHAAYNGGKYDKWVPAKGTTTMAYLTREDIPFHYALADTFTVCDAYHCSFIGSTDPNRYYMWTGHTGNDGKGGGPVLGNDEVGYDWTTYPERLEAAGISWKIYQDIGDGLDAAGSWGWIADAYRGNYGDNSLLYFNKYRGAKPGDPWYDKARTGTNVKAGDGYFDRLRADVKTGKLPQISWIAAPEAFSEHSNWPSNYGAWYISQVLDALTSNPAVWAKTALFITYDENDGFFDHLVPPLPPRDASRGKSTVEVGPDLFAGSPTHVAGPYGLGPRVPMLVVSPWSKGGYVCSETLDHTSILRFMERRFGVREPNISPWRRAVCGDLTSAFDFSRKDSRPAALPDTDAYEPPDRERHPDYRPAVPPDPSMPRQERGLRPARPLKYAPRVDGSADPMAGTLTLTFASGGRAGAAFLVTSGNRTDGPWVYTTEAGKSVSDTWSSAASGGSYDLTVHGPNGFLRVFEEPGTVRGPEVTARHVGDDVELTFTNKRATAVSLKIANAYGGRARTVRVRAGATVREVVDLRSSRRWYDLTVTADGGFLRRFAGHVENGRVGVSDPALGRQ
;
A
#
# COMPACT_ATOMS: atom_id res chain seq x y z
N MET A 1 20.74 15.03 -48.19
CA MET A 1 19.31 15.26 -47.91
C MET A 1 18.55 14.03 -48.38
N PRO A 2 18.01 13.16 -47.51
CA PRO A 2 17.04 12.18 -47.94
C PRO A 2 15.63 12.80 -47.91
N GLU A 3 14.88 12.56 -48.97
CA GLU A 3 13.56 13.11 -49.23
C GLU A 3 12.54 12.70 -48.17
N VAL A 4 11.95 13.70 -47.52
CA VAL A 4 10.75 13.53 -46.70
C VAL A 4 9.60 13.19 -47.63
N ASN A 5 9.05 11.98 -47.48
CA ASN A 5 7.91 11.49 -48.23
C ASN A 5 6.66 12.35 -47.91
N ARG A 6 6.33 13.29 -48.80
CA ARG A 6 5.21 14.24 -48.68
C ARG A 6 3.85 13.56 -48.46
N ARG A 7 3.70 12.29 -48.82
CA ARG A 7 2.47 11.51 -48.60
C ARG A 7 2.29 11.08 -47.13
N ARG A 8 3.40 10.81 -46.42
CA ARG A 8 3.41 10.49 -44.98
C ARG A 8 3.20 11.75 -44.12
N PHE A 9 3.72 12.89 -44.56
CA PHE A 9 3.52 14.19 -43.89
C PHE A 9 2.05 14.67 -43.94
N LEU A 10 1.35 14.46 -45.06
CA LEU A 10 -0.05 14.88 -45.21
C LEU A 10 -1.07 13.94 -44.53
N GLN A 11 -0.74 12.67 -44.30
CA GLN A 11 -1.54 11.76 -43.45
C GLN A 11 -1.43 12.13 -41.96
N VAL A 12 -0.28 12.64 -41.52
CA VAL A 12 -0.06 13.15 -40.15
C VAL A 12 -0.79 14.48 -39.91
N ALA A 13 -0.93 15.33 -40.92
CA ALA A 13 -1.57 16.65 -40.79
C ALA A 13 -3.12 16.62 -40.72
N GLY A 14 -3.78 15.59 -41.28
CA GLY A 14 -5.24 15.45 -41.24
C GLY A 14 -5.78 14.76 -39.98
N ALA A 15 -4.93 13.99 -39.29
CA ALA A 15 -5.27 13.25 -38.08
C ALA A 15 -5.11 14.11 -36.81
N THR A 16 -4.14 15.03 -36.78
CA THR A 16 -3.71 15.80 -35.59
C THR A 16 -4.81 16.63 -34.90
N THR A 17 -5.89 17.00 -35.58
CA THR A 17 -7.00 17.77 -34.98
C THR A 17 -7.91 16.96 -34.06
N ALA A 18 -8.01 15.63 -34.23
CA ALA A 18 -8.79 14.78 -33.32
C ALA A 18 -7.93 14.30 -32.12
N PHE A 19 -6.64 14.01 -32.36
CA PHE A 19 -5.73 13.45 -31.35
C PHE A 19 -5.26 14.47 -30.29
N SER A 20 -5.03 15.73 -30.67
CA SER A 20 -4.79 16.82 -29.70
C SER A 20 -6.01 17.16 -28.83
N ALA A 21 -7.21 16.69 -29.20
CA ALA A 21 -8.42 16.95 -28.45
C ALA A 21 -8.60 16.03 -27.23
N LEU A 22 -8.00 14.82 -27.26
CA LEU A 22 -8.18 13.74 -26.27
C LEU A 22 -7.35 13.94 -24.99
N SER A 23 -6.04 14.22 -25.12
CA SER A 23 -5.20 14.64 -23.98
C SER A 23 -5.75 15.93 -23.37
N ALA A 24 -6.19 16.86 -24.22
CA ALA A 24 -6.80 18.09 -23.77
C ALA A 24 -8.18 17.89 -23.10
N SER A 25 -8.93 16.79 -23.34
CA SER A 25 -10.18 16.51 -22.62
C SER A 25 -9.95 16.00 -21.21
N ILE A 26 -8.99 15.07 -21.02
CA ILE A 26 -8.59 14.64 -19.67
C ILE A 26 -8.02 15.84 -18.90
N GLU A 27 -7.16 16.66 -19.51
CA GLU A 27 -6.62 17.87 -18.90
C GLU A 27 -7.70 18.85 -18.45
N ARG A 28 -8.65 19.16 -19.34
CA ARG A 28 -9.75 20.11 -19.06
C ARG A 28 -10.72 19.58 -18.01
N ALA A 29 -11.03 18.28 -18.04
CA ALA A 29 -11.99 17.70 -17.13
C ALA A 29 -11.36 17.38 -15.76
N ALA A 30 -10.11 16.94 -15.71
CA ALA A 30 -9.34 16.86 -14.46
C ALA A 30 -9.15 18.24 -13.81
N ALA A 31 -9.19 19.34 -14.60
CA ALA A 31 -9.20 20.71 -14.08
C ALA A 31 -10.50 21.09 -13.35
N LEU A 32 -11.59 20.32 -13.50
CA LEU A 32 -12.86 20.69 -12.88
C LEU A 32 -12.75 20.71 -11.35
N PRO A 33 -13.39 21.69 -10.68
CA PRO A 33 -13.52 21.67 -9.24
C PRO A 33 -14.37 20.47 -8.85
N ALA A 34 -14.12 19.95 -7.65
CA ALA A 34 -14.98 18.92 -7.10
C ALA A 34 -16.39 19.47 -6.85
N HIS A 35 -17.35 18.56 -6.77
CA HIS A 35 -18.65 18.90 -6.23
C HIS A 35 -18.49 19.21 -4.74
N HIS A 36 -19.09 20.32 -4.28
CA HIS A 36 -18.94 20.80 -2.91
C HIS A 36 -20.29 21.25 -2.36
N ARG A 37 -21.20 20.30 -2.15
CA ARG A 37 -22.49 20.59 -1.51
C ARG A 37 -22.33 20.58 0.01
N SER A 38 -21.64 19.60 0.58
CA SER A 38 -21.41 19.50 2.04
C SER A 38 -19.95 19.76 2.45
N GLY A 39 -18.98 19.62 1.53
CA GLY A 39 -17.57 19.61 1.86
C GLY A 39 -17.13 18.36 2.63
N THR A 40 -17.89 17.27 2.51
CA THR A 40 -17.66 15.99 3.19
C THR A 40 -17.70 14.83 2.18
N ILE A 41 -17.48 13.61 2.66
CA ILE A 41 -17.58 12.39 1.83
C ILE A 41 -18.94 12.27 1.11
N GLU A 42 -20.01 12.87 1.65
CA GLU A 42 -21.35 12.87 1.04
C GLU A 42 -21.42 13.50 -0.35
N ASP A 43 -20.40 14.27 -0.75
CA ASP A 43 -20.32 14.87 -2.08
C ASP A 43 -19.87 13.88 -3.16
N VAL A 44 -19.29 12.73 -2.77
CA VAL A 44 -18.98 11.62 -3.69
C VAL A 44 -20.30 10.97 -4.11
N GLU A 45 -20.65 10.90 -5.39
CA GLU A 45 -21.83 10.14 -5.84
C GLU A 45 -21.44 8.82 -6.49
N HIS A 46 -20.21 8.72 -7.01
CA HIS A 46 -19.71 7.55 -7.72
C HIS A 46 -18.34 7.12 -7.19
N ILE A 47 -18.21 5.85 -6.86
CA ILE A 47 -16.93 5.20 -6.52
C ILE A 47 -16.62 4.20 -7.64
N VAL A 48 -15.47 4.36 -8.28
CA VAL A 48 -14.99 3.48 -9.34
C VAL A 48 -13.73 2.79 -8.86
N VAL A 49 -13.66 1.47 -8.98
CA VAL A 49 -12.50 0.67 -8.60
C VAL A 49 -11.94 -0.04 -9.84
N LEU A 50 -10.70 0.25 -10.17
CA LEU A 50 -9.89 -0.48 -11.14
C LEU A 50 -8.75 -1.16 -10.36
N MET A 51 -8.85 -2.46 -10.21
CA MET A 51 -7.81 -3.29 -9.60
C MET A 51 -7.10 -4.03 -10.73
N GLN A 52 -5.83 -3.67 -10.93
CA GLN A 52 -4.89 -4.25 -11.87
C GLN A 52 -4.17 -5.47 -11.24
N GLU A 53 -3.45 -6.22 -12.06
CA GLU A 53 -2.51 -7.29 -11.73
C GLU A 53 -1.08 -6.77 -11.91
N ASN A 54 -0.05 -7.43 -11.41
CA ASN A 54 0.22 -7.36 -9.99
C ASN A 54 1.61 -6.73 -9.84
N ARG A 55 1.77 -5.80 -8.89
CA ARG A 55 2.95 -4.93 -8.78
C ARG A 55 3.17 -4.50 -7.35
N SER A 56 4.40 -4.67 -6.85
CA SER A 56 4.77 -4.12 -5.54
C SER A 56 4.87 -2.59 -5.59
N PHE A 57 4.70 -1.94 -4.45
CA PHE A 57 4.85 -0.49 -4.36
C PHE A 57 6.28 -0.05 -4.69
N ASP A 58 7.31 -0.68 -4.12
CA ASP A 58 8.70 -0.32 -4.42
C ASP A 58 9.08 -0.59 -5.88
N HIS A 59 8.51 -1.62 -6.50
CA HIS A 59 8.75 -1.91 -7.91
C HIS A 59 8.27 -0.78 -8.82
N TYR A 60 7.16 -0.11 -8.53
CA TYR A 60 6.71 1.06 -9.32
C TYR A 60 7.21 2.40 -8.78
N PHE A 61 7.08 2.62 -7.49
CA PHE A 61 7.18 3.93 -6.86
C PHE A 61 8.29 4.02 -5.81
N GLY A 62 9.14 3.01 -5.66
CA GLY A 62 10.29 3.06 -4.74
C GLY A 62 11.20 4.27 -5.00
N SER A 63 11.32 4.69 -6.26
CA SER A 63 12.12 5.85 -6.67
C SER A 63 11.35 7.19 -6.63
N LEU A 64 10.02 7.19 -6.51
CA LEU A 64 9.20 8.41 -6.59
C LEU A 64 9.52 9.38 -5.45
N ARG A 65 9.60 10.69 -5.71
CA ARG A 65 9.92 11.67 -4.65
C ARG A 65 8.88 11.70 -3.52
N GLY A 66 9.37 11.72 -2.28
CA GLY A 66 8.58 11.99 -1.08
C GLY A 66 7.56 10.90 -0.73
N VAL A 67 7.71 9.68 -1.24
CA VAL A 67 7.05 8.49 -0.69
C VAL A 67 8.04 7.69 0.15
N ARG A 68 7.56 6.83 1.04
CA ARG A 68 8.43 5.89 1.75
C ARG A 68 8.90 4.78 0.80
N GLY A 69 9.99 5.03 0.08
CA GLY A 69 10.59 4.13 -0.91
C GLY A 69 12.08 3.88 -0.62
N PHE A 70 12.92 3.88 -1.64
CA PHE A 70 14.36 3.54 -1.52
C PHE A 70 15.15 4.46 -0.58
N GLY A 71 14.68 5.68 -0.34
CA GLY A 71 15.27 6.62 0.60
C GLY A 71 14.77 6.50 2.04
N ASP A 72 13.98 5.48 2.40
CA ASP A 72 13.49 5.28 3.78
C ASP A 72 14.65 5.40 4.77
N PRO A 73 14.62 6.37 5.72
CA PRO A 73 15.66 6.52 6.73
C PRO A 73 15.64 5.42 7.81
N HIS A 74 14.56 4.63 7.90
CA HIS A 74 14.35 3.66 8.96
C HIS A 74 13.95 2.27 8.42
N PRO A 75 14.69 1.68 7.46
CA PRO A 75 14.42 0.33 6.99
C PRO A 75 14.65 -0.67 8.15
N VAL A 76 13.94 -1.79 8.11
CA VAL A 76 14.17 -2.88 9.06
C VAL A 76 15.59 -3.41 8.90
N THR A 77 16.23 -3.71 10.03
CA THR A 77 17.54 -4.39 10.07
C THR A 77 17.33 -5.89 10.24
N LEU A 78 17.98 -6.68 9.38
CA LEU A 78 17.95 -8.14 9.39
C LEU A 78 18.85 -8.70 10.50
N ASP A 79 18.70 -9.99 10.81
CA ASP A 79 19.51 -10.70 11.82
C ASP A 79 21.03 -10.65 11.55
N ASN A 80 21.44 -10.40 10.31
CA ASN A 80 22.85 -10.24 9.91
C ASN A 80 23.39 -8.80 10.08
N GLY A 81 22.59 -7.88 10.61
CA GLY A 81 22.95 -6.47 10.83
C GLY A 81 22.84 -5.57 9.60
N ARG A 82 22.48 -6.11 8.42
CA ARG A 82 22.24 -5.32 7.20
C ARG A 82 20.77 -4.89 7.10
N SER A 83 20.49 -3.85 6.32
CA SER A 83 19.11 -3.45 6.04
C SER A 83 18.38 -4.52 5.21
N VAL A 84 17.06 -4.54 5.32
CA VAL A 84 16.13 -5.42 4.58
C VAL A 84 16.35 -5.44 3.07
N TRP A 85 16.93 -4.37 2.51
CA TRP A 85 17.33 -4.31 1.10
C TRP A 85 18.34 -5.39 0.66
N HIS A 86 19.13 -5.94 1.59
CA HIS A 86 20.19 -6.91 1.31
C HIS A 86 19.64 -8.35 1.36
N GLN A 87 19.04 -8.80 0.25
CA GLN A 87 18.52 -10.16 0.12
C GLN A 87 19.58 -11.08 -0.49
N SER A 88 19.77 -12.29 0.04
CA SER A 88 20.86 -13.17 -0.43
C SER A 88 20.40 -14.20 -1.47
N ASP A 89 21.19 -14.39 -2.53
CA ASP A 89 21.05 -15.50 -3.49
C ASP A 89 21.77 -16.80 -3.06
N GLY A 90 22.36 -16.80 -1.85
CA GLY A 90 23.19 -17.88 -1.32
C GLY A 90 24.70 -17.70 -1.55
N THR A 91 25.10 -16.78 -2.43
CA THR A 91 26.51 -16.47 -2.73
C THR A 91 26.86 -15.01 -2.43
N ARG A 92 25.95 -14.08 -2.69
CA ARG A 92 26.10 -12.64 -2.45
C ARG A 92 24.76 -12.01 -2.10
N ASP A 93 24.79 -10.71 -1.83
CA ASP A 93 23.58 -9.91 -1.73
C ASP A 93 23.12 -9.46 -3.12
N VAL A 94 21.81 -9.41 -3.27
CA VAL A 94 21.05 -8.79 -4.34
C VAL A 94 20.30 -7.61 -3.73
N LEU A 95 20.66 -6.41 -4.15
CA LEU A 95 19.95 -5.17 -3.83
C LEU A 95 18.86 -4.92 -4.89
N PRO A 96 17.87 -4.05 -4.63
CA PRO A 96 16.98 -3.60 -5.69
C PRO A 96 17.78 -3.01 -6.85
N PHE A 97 17.40 -3.35 -8.09
CA PHE A 97 18.11 -2.91 -9.29
C PHE A 97 17.16 -2.53 -10.43
N HIS A 98 17.58 -1.56 -11.24
CA HIS A 98 16.87 -1.18 -12.46
C HIS A 98 17.40 -2.03 -13.62
N PRO A 99 16.55 -2.79 -14.33
CA PRO A 99 16.95 -3.54 -15.51
C PRO A 99 17.40 -2.63 -16.66
N GLU A 100 18.42 -3.03 -17.43
CA GLU A 100 19.05 -2.21 -18.47
C GLU A 100 18.30 -2.16 -19.83
N ALA A 101 17.03 -2.56 -19.89
CA ALA A 101 16.28 -2.54 -21.16
C ALA A 101 15.96 -1.10 -21.60
N ASP A 102 16.11 -0.81 -22.91
CA ASP A 102 15.91 0.54 -23.47
C ASP A 102 14.47 1.08 -23.29
N ASP A 103 13.47 0.20 -23.34
CA ASP A 103 12.05 0.54 -23.15
C ASP A 103 11.42 -0.45 -22.18
N LEU A 104 11.84 -0.35 -20.91
CA LEU A 104 11.50 -1.31 -19.87
C LEU A 104 9.99 -1.36 -19.59
N GLY A 105 9.28 -0.23 -19.68
CA GLY A 105 7.83 -0.18 -19.51
C GLY A 105 7.04 -0.91 -20.60
N MET A 106 7.68 -1.18 -21.74
CA MET A 106 7.14 -1.99 -22.85
C MET A 106 7.62 -3.45 -22.83
N GLN A 107 8.41 -3.87 -21.84
CA GLN A 107 8.86 -5.26 -21.71
C GLN A 107 7.80 -6.15 -21.04
N PHE A 108 7.80 -7.42 -21.46
CA PHE A 108 6.99 -8.48 -20.88
C PHE A 108 7.81 -9.15 -19.78
N LEU A 109 7.81 -8.61 -18.56
CA LEU A 109 8.58 -9.17 -17.46
C LEU A 109 8.11 -10.60 -17.13
N GLU A 110 9.01 -11.47 -16.69
CA GLU A 110 8.58 -12.79 -16.21
C GLU A 110 7.68 -12.69 -14.97
N GLY A 111 6.67 -13.55 -14.89
CA GLY A 111 5.89 -13.76 -13.66
C GLY A 111 6.71 -14.48 -12.60
N LEU A 112 6.59 -14.04 -11.35
CA LEU A 112 7.36 -14.61 -10.23
C LEU A 112 6.47 -15.48 -9.33
N PRO A 113 7.05 -16.32 -8.47
CA PRO A 113 6.27 -17.06 -7.49
C PRO A 113 5.55 -16.12 -6.51
N HIS A 114 4.22 -16.15 -6.50
CA HIS A 114 3.37 -15.34 -5.62
C HIS A 114 2.24 -16.14 -4.95
N GLY A 115 2.39 -17.47 -4.82
CA GLY A 115 1.47 -18.29 -4.05
C GLY A 115 1.62 -18.13 -2.53
N TRP A 116 0.67 -18.67 -1.76
CA TRP A 116 0.78 -18.82 -0.29
C TRP A 116 2.13 -19.40 0.17
N PRO A 117 2.63 -20.54 -0.37
CA PRO A 117 3.90 -21.10 0.08
C PRO A 117 5.08 -20.14 -0.17
N ASP A 118 5.13 -19.49 -1.33
CA ASP A 118 6.24 -18.61 -1.73
C ASP A 118 6.19 -17.28 -0.94
N GLY A 119 5.00 -16.72 -0.74
CA GLY A 119 4.78 -15.54 0.08
C GLY A 119 5.18 -15.77 1.53
N HIS A 120 4.76 -16.88 2.13
CA HIS A 120 5.16 -17.24 3.49
C HIS A 120 6.65 -17.61 3.61
N ALA A 121 7.25 -18.19 2.57
CA ALA A 121 8.68 -18.45 2.50
C ALA A 121 9.48 -17.13 2.47
N ALA A 122 9.10 -16.16 1.63
CA ALA A 122 9.73 -14.85 1.56
C ALA A 122 9.58 -14.05 2.87
N TYR A 123 8.38 -14.12 3.47
CA TYR A 123 8.06 -13.49 4.75
C TYR A 123 8.90 -14.05 5.91
N ASN A 124 9.17 -15.36 5.90
CA ASN A 124 10.02 -16.07 6.85
C ASN A 124 9.72 -15.73 8.34
N GLY A 125 8.44 -15.80 8.72
CA GLY A 125 8.02 -15.53 10.10
C GLY A 125 8.26 -14.09 10.58
N GLY A 126 8.41 -13.14 9.65
CA GLY A 126 8.64 -11.71 9.95
C GLY A 126 10.10 -11.29 9.79
N LYS A 127 11.02 -12.24 9.62
CA LYS A 127 12.43 -11.93 9.35
C LYS A 127 12.64 -11.26 8.00
N TYR A 128 11.76 -11.57 7.03
CA TYR A 128 11.66 -10.84 5.76
C TYR A 128 12.97 -10.82 4.95
N ASP A 129 13.73 -11.92 5.03
CA ASP A 129 15.10 -12.08 4.54
C ASP A 129 15.25 -13.21 3.50
N LYS A 130 14.12 -13.71 2.96
CA LYS A 130 14.07 -14.88 2.06
C LYS A 130 13.38 -14.60 0.73
N TRP A 131 13.37 -13.34 0.28
CA TRP A 131 12.74 -12.96 -0.98
C TRP A 131 13.39 -13.64 -2.19
N VAL A 132 14.70 -13.49 -2.35
CA VAL A 132 15.43 -14.08 -3.49
C VAL A 132 15.35 -15.61 -3.52
N PRO A 133 15.55 -16.34 -2.40
CA PRO A 133 15.37 -17.80 -2.39
C PRO A 133 13.94 -18.26 -2.71
N ALA A 134 12.92 -17.48 -2.33
CA ALA A 134 11.52 -17.83 -2.56
C ALA A 134 11.01 -17.45 -3.95
N LYS A 135 11.55 -16.38 -4.55
CA LYS A 135 10.94 -15.72 -5.72
C LYS A 135 11.91 -15.48 -6.89
N GLY A 136 13.17 -15.89 -6.75
CA GLY A 136 14.22 -15.62 -7.74
C GLY A 136 14.75 -14.18 -7.66
N THR A 137 15.76 -13.84 -8.46
CA THR A 137 16.44 -12.53 -8.39
C THR A 137 15.62 -11.39 -8.98
N THR A 138 14.74 -11.68 -9.94
CA THR A 138 13.86 -10.69 -10.58
C THR A 138 12.90 -10.03 -9.61
N THR A 139 12.64 -10.64 -8.45
CA THR A 139 11.93 -9.99 -7.34
C THR A 139 12.51 -8.62 -6.99
N MET A 140 13.83 -8.43 -7.15
CA MET A 140 14.52 -7.18 -6.79
C MET A 140 14.50 -6.13 -7.92
N ALA A 141 13.87 -6.40 -9.07
CA ALA A 141 13.75 -5.43 -10.16
C ALA A 141 12.80 -4.28 -9.78
N TYR A 142 13.07 -3.07 -10.25
CA TYR A 142 12.15 -1.92 -10.12
C TYR A 142 12.11 -1.08 -11.41
N LEU A 143 11.08 -0.25 -11.52
CA LEU A 143 10.84 0.71 -12.58
C LEU A 143 11.02 2.15 -12.09
N THR A 144 11.35 3.02 -13.01
CA THR A 144 11.56 4.46 -12.82
C THR A 144 10.47 5.27 -13.51
N ARG A 145 10.53 6.60 -13.35
CA ARG A 145 9.63 7.53 -14.03
C ARG A 145 9.71 7.42 -15.54
N GLU A 146 10.91 7.17 -16.06
CA GLU A 146 11.17 7.05 -17.49
C GLU A 146 10.48 5.81 -18.07
N ASP A 147 10.35 4.74 -17.28
CA ASP A 147 9.73 3.48 -17.71
C ASP A 147 8.19 3.55 -17.70
N ILE A 148 7.61 4.14 -16.65
CA ILE A 148 6.16 4.25 -16.42
C ILE A 148 5.71 5.70 -16.15
N PRO A 149 5.90 6.62 -17.12
CA PRO A 149 5.71 8.06 -16.91
C PRO A 149 4.27 8.43 -16.56
N PHE A 150 3.28 7.70 -17.10
CA PHE A 150 1.87 7.96 -16.83
C PHE A 150 1.49 7.69 -15.37
N HIS A 151 1.94 6.56 -14.80
CA HIS A 151 1.71 6.22 -13.39
C HIS A 151 2.37 7.25 -12.45
N TYR A 152 3.59 7.68 -12.76
CA TYR A 152 4.28 8.76 -12.01
C TYR A 152 3.56 10.10 -12.13
N ALA A 153 2.99 10.42 -13.29
CA ALA A 153 2.21 11.64 -13.49
C ALA A 153 0.88 11.61 -12.72
N LEU A 154 0.20 10.45 -12.65
CA LEU A 154 -0.96 10.26 -11.79
C LEU A 154 -0.60 10.47 -10.32
N ALA A 155 0.51 9.88 -9.86
CA ALA A 155 0.99 10.09 -8.50
C ALA A 155 1.36 11.55 -8.23
N ASP A 156 2.01 12.25 -9.16
CA ASP A 156 2.36 13.67 -9.02
C ASP A 156 1.14 14.61 -9.05
N THR A 157 0.05 14.16 -9.67
CA THR A 157 -1.18 14.93 -9.78
C THR A 157 -2.12 14.69 -8.61
N PHE A 158 -2.30 13.44 -8.21
CA PHE A 158 -3.32 13.00 -7.25
C PHE A 158 -2.69 12.44 -5.97
N THR A 159 -3.50 11.88 -5.06
CA THR A 159 -2.96 11.25 -3.85
C THR A 159 -2.44 9.85 -4.17
N VAL A 160 -1.19 9.57 -3.82
CA VAL A 160 -0.62 8.21 -3.76
C VAL A 160 -0.59 7.73 -2.31
N CYS A 161 -0.99 6.48 -2.07
CA CYS A 161 -0.91 5.86 -0.74
C CYS A 161 0.33 4.97 -0.65
N ASP A 162 1.31 5.33 0.19
CA ASP A 162 2.59 4.63 0.32
C ASP A 162 2.65 3.63 1.50
N ALA A 163 1.50 3.40 2.13
CA ALA A 163 1.28 2.39 3.16
C ALA A 163 0.00 1.56 2.87
N TYR A 164 -0.29 1.34 1.59
CA TYR A 164 -1.36 0.46 1.13
C TYR A 164 -0.80 -0.93 0.82
N HIS A 165 -1.35 -1.95 1.47
CA HIS A 165 -0.91 -3.33 1.40
C HIS A 165 -1.90 -4.20 0.64
N CYS A 166 -1.42 -5.23 -0.07
CA CYS A 166 -2.33 -6.30 -0.45
C CYS A 166 -2.90 -6.95 0.83
N SER A 167 -4.17 -7.35 0.78
CA SER A 167 -4.85 -7.85 1.96
C SER A 167 -4.34 -9.23 2.40
N PHE A 168 -3.75 -9.99 1.50
CA PHE A 168 -3.39 -11.39 1.67
C PHE A 168 -1.96 -11.67 1.16
N ILE A 169 -1.21 -12.50 1.89
CA ILE A 169 0.12 -12.99 1.49
C ILE A 169 -0.05 -14.17 0.53
N GLY A 170 -0.20 -13.86 -0.75
CA GLY A 170 -0.36 -14.87 -1.79
C GLY A 170 -1.10 -14.33 -3.02
N SER A 171 -1.76 -15.25 -3.73
CA SER A 171 -2.25 -15.04 -5.09
C SER A 171 -3.39 -14.02 -5.24
N THR A 172 -3.72 -13.77 -6.51
CA THR A 172 -4.76 -12.87 -7.01
C THR A 172 -6.13 -13.03 -6.34
N ASP A 173 -6.71 -14.23 -6.41
CA ASP A 173 -8.09 -14.45 -6.03
C ASP A 173 -8.37 -14.13 -4.56
N PRO A 174 -7.57 -14.64 -3.59
CA PRO A 174 -7.71 -14.24 -2.19
C PRO A 174 -7.68 -12.72 -1.99
N ASN A 175 -6.80 -11.99 -2.67
CA ASN A 175 -6.73 -10.54 -2.58
C ASN A 175 -7.97 -9.86 -3.15
N ARG A 176 -8.46 -10.31 -4.31
CA ARG A 176 -9.73 -9.84 -4.88
C ARG A 176 -10.93 -10.18 -3.98
N TYR A 177 -10.95 -11.34 -3.31
CA TYR A 177 -12.00 -11.67 -2.33
C TYR A 177 -12.03 -10.71 -1.14
N TYR A 178 -10.89 -10.18 -0.69
CA TYR A 178 -10.88 -9.11 0.32
C TYR A 178 -11.50 -7.81 -0.21
N MET A 179 -11.26 -7.44 -1.48
CA MET A 179 -11.92 -6.30 -2.11
C MET A 179 -13.44 -6.53 -2.24
N TRP A 180 -13.86 -7.76 -2.56
CA TRP A 180 -15.28 -8.08 -2.80
C TRP A 180 -16.08 -8.36 -1.55
N THR A 181 -15.45 -8.91 -0.51
CA THR A 181 -16.16 -9.54 0.59
C THR A 181 -15.53 -9.30 1.96
N GLY A 182 -14.37 -8.64 2.04
CA GLY A 182 -13.68 -8.33 3.29
C GLY A 182 -12.88 -9.48 3.92
N HIS A 183 -12.94 -10.69 3.35
CA HIS A 183 -12.18 -11.87 3.77
C HIS A 183 -12.11 -12.94 2.66
N THR A 184 -11.48 -14.08 2.92
CA THR A 184 -11.39 -15.22 1.99
C THR A 184 -12.12 -16.47 2.54
N GLY A 185 -13.22 -16.27 3.28
CA GLY A 185 -13.92 -17.34 4.00
C GLY A 185 -13.14 -17.84 5.22
N ASN A 186 -12.48 -16.93 5.93
CA ASN A 186 -11.54 -17.20 7.04
C ASN A 186 -12.14 -18.03 8.20
N ASP A 187 -13.46 -18.12 8.30
CA ASP A 187 -14.17 -18.91 9.32
C ASP A 187 -14.35 -20.39 8.94
N GLY A 188 -13.86 -20.81 7.77
CA GLY A 188 -13.96 -22.17 7.26
C GLY A 188 -15.33 -22.55 6.71
N LYS A 189 -16.22 -21.57 6.48
CA LYS A 189 -17.57 -21.81 5.96
C LYS A 189 -17.69 -21.38 4.51
N GLY A 190 -18.72 -21.89 3.84
CA GLY A 190 -19.09 -21.47 2.48
C GLY A 190 -18.01 -21.76 1.42
N GLY A 191 -17.15 -22.76 1.65
CA GLY A 191 -16.08 -23.15 0.74
C GLY A 191 -14.69 -22.55 1.05
N GLY A 192 -14.58 -21.72 2.09
CA GLY A 192 -13.29 -21.19 2.57
C GLY A 192 -12.61 -22.04 3.66
N PRO A 193 -11.44 -21.62 4.16
CA PRO A 193 -10.67 -20.49 3.67
C PRO A 193 -10.02 -20.79 2.30
N VAL A 194 -10.03 -19.83 1.40
CA VAL A 194 -9.37 -19.95 0.08
C VAL A 194 -7.97 -19.36 0.17
N LEU A 195 -6.97 -20.14 -0.24
CA LEU A 195 -5.54 -19.79 -0.08
C LEU A 195 -4.80 -19.59 -1.40
N GLY A 196 -5.43 -19.90 -2.53
CA GLY A 196 -4.92 -19.66 -3.87
C GLY A 196 -6.05 -19.41 -4.88
N ASN A 197 -5.74 -19.56 -6.16
CA ASN A 197 -6.69 -19.35 -7.26
C ASN A 197 -7.51 -20.63 -7.51
N ASP A 198 -8.20 -21.11 -6.46
CA ASP A 198 -8.89 -22.41 -6.47
C ASP A 198 -10.17 -22.40 -7.33
N GLU A 199 -10.87 -21.26 -7.38
CA GLU A 199 -12.08 -21.04 -8.19
C GLU A 199 -13.17 -22.13 -8.05
N VAL A 200 -13.33 -22.73 -6.87
CA VAL A 200 -14.17 -23.94 -6.73
C VAL A 200 -15.66 -23.69 -6.52
N GLY A 201 -16.08 -22.48 -6.10
CA GLY A 201 -17.48 -22.17 -5.81
C GLY A 201 -17.73 -21.84 -4.35
N TYR A 202 -18.23 -20.62 -4.09
CA TYR A 202 -18.31 -20.08 -2.73
C TYR A 202 -19.69 -19.54 -2.35
N ASP A 203 -20.04 -19.64 -1.06
CA ASP A 203 -21.39 -19.32 -0.55
C ASP A 203 -21.42 -18.21 0.52
N TRP A 204 -20.28 -17.63 0.92
CA TRP A 204 -20.33 -16.46 1.82
C TRP A 204 -20.80 -15.21 1.08
N THR A 205 -21.48 -14.33 1.79
CA THR A 205 -22.09 -13.13 1.19
C THR A 205 -21.02 -12.14 0.72
N THR A 206 -21.16 -11.66 -0.50
CA THR A 206 -20.33 -10.64 -1.13
C THR A 206 -20.85 -9.23 -0.86
N TYR A 207 -19.99 -8.20 -0.90
CA TYR A 207 -20.39 -6.81 -0.67
C TYR A 207 -21.42 -6.29 -1.70
N PRO A 208 -21.35 -6.62 -3.01
CA PRO A 208 -22.41 -6.27 -3.96
C PRO A 208 -23.80 -6.79 -3.58
N GLU A 209 -23.90 -7.95 -2.91
CA GLU A 209 -25.19 -8.42 -2.40
C GLU A 209 -25.73 -7.54 -1.29
N ARG A 210 -24.85 -7.03 -0.42
CA ARG A 210 -25.22 -6.10 0.66
C ARG A 210 -25.64 -4.75 0.10
N LEU A 211 -24.93 -4.28 -0.94
CA LEU A 211 -25.28 -3.06 -1.66
C LEU A 211 -26.64 -3.19 -2.35
N GLU A 212 -26.90 -4.31 -3.03
CA GLU A 212 -28.21 -4.59 -3.65
C GLU A 212 -29.33 -4.55 -2.61
N ALA A 213 -29.14 -5.22 -1.47
CA ALA A 213 -30.13 -5.26 -0.39
C ALA A 213 -30.40 -3.86 0.22
N ALA A 214 -29.40 -2.97 0.18
CA ALA A 214 -29.52 -1.59 0.64
C ALA A 214 -30.01 -0.61 -0.44
N GLY A 215 -30.29 -1.08 -1.66
CA GLY A 215 -30.71 -0.23 -2.78
C GLY A 215 -29.59 0.68 -3.32
N ILE A 216 -28.33 0.34 -3.06
CA ILE A 216 -27.17 1.06 -3.60
C ILE A 216 -26.85 0.49 -4.98
N SER A 217 -26.92 1.34 -6.00
CA SER A 217 -26.69 0.92 -7.38
C SER A 217 -25.23 0.53 -7.63
N TRP A 218 -25.02 -0.60 -8.30
CA TRP A 218 -23.70 -1.07 -8.67
C TRP A 218 -23.65 -1.77 -10.03
N LYS A 219 -22.46 -1.84 -10.64
CA LYS A 219 -22.21 -2.52 -11.92
C LYS A 219 -20.74 -2.90 -12.09
N ILE A 220 -20.48 -3.91 -12.90
CA ILE A 220 -19.14 -4.28 -13.37
C ILE A 220 -19.02 -3.89 -14.84
N TYR A 221 -17.92 -3.22 -15.20
CA TYR A 221 -17.53 -2.90 -16.56
C TYR A 221 -16.37 -3.83 -16.95
N GLN A 222 -16.61 -4.65 -17.97
CA GLN A 222 -15.69 -5.71 -18.43
C GLN A 222 -16.08 -6.10 -19.87
N ASP A 223 -15.20 -6.84 -20.55
CA ASP A 223 -15.55 -7.56 -21.77
C ASP A 223 -16.01 -8.99 -21.46
N ILE A 224 -16.97 -9.51 -22.23
CA ILE A 224 -17.51 -10.86 -21.98
C ILE A 224 -16.64 -11.99 -22.57
N GLY A 225 -15.63 -11.66 -23.38
CA GLY A 225 -14.79 -12.67 -24.01
C GLY A 225 -15.56 -13.55 -24.99
N ASP A 226 -15.59 -14.86 -24.73
CA ASP A 226 -16.42 -15.84 -25.45
C ASP A 226 -17.76 -16.13 -24.75
N GLY A 227 -18.07 -15.37 -23.69
CA GLY A 227 -19.24 -15.50 -22.83
C GLY A 227 -18.83 -15.81 -21.39
N LEU A 228 -19.48 -15.17 -20.41
CA LEU A 228 -19.27 -15.40 -18.97
C LEU A 228 -20.20 -16.49 -18.43
N ASP A 229 -20.36 -17.55 -19.21
CA ASP A 229 -21.36 -18.60 -19.01
C ASP A 229 -20.77 -20.02 -18.99
N ALA A 230 -19.48 -20.17 -19.31
CA ALA A 230 -18.80 -21.46 -19.35
C ALA A 230 -18.58 -22.00 -17.94
N ALA A 231 -19.06 -23.23 -17.69
CA ALA A 231 -18.84 -23.91 -16.41
C ALA A 231 -17.34 -24.14 -16.18
N GLY A 232 -16.79 -23.55 -15.12
CA GLY A 232 -15.39 -23.68 -14.74
C GLY A 232 -14.41 -22.82 -15.54
N SER A 233 -14.90 -21.84 -16.31
CA SER A 233 -14.07 -20.88 -17.05
C SER A 233 -14.74 -19.51 -17.05
N TRP A 234 -14.85 -18.90 -15.87
CA TRP A 234 -15.67 -17.69 -15.63
C TRP A 234 -14.95 -16.39 -15.96
N GLY A 235 -14.32 -16.33 -17.13
CA GLY A 235 -13.49 -15.19 -17.50
C GLY A 235 -12.19 -15.55 -18.21
N TRP A 236 -11.75 -16.80 -18.02
CA TRP A 236 -10.59 -17.38 -18.68
C TRP A 236 -10.88 -17.70 -20.14
N ILE A 237 -10.09 -17.08 -21.02
CA ILE A 237 -10.03 -17.41 -22.45
C ILE A 237 -8.57 -17.30 -22.92
N ALA A 238 -8.25 -17.93 -24.05
CA ALA A 238 -6.89 -17.92 -24.61
C ALA A 238 -6.48 -16.56 -25.23
N ASP A 239 -7.45 -15.69 -25.50
CA ASP A 239 -7.23 -14.38 -26.11
C ASP A 239 -7.06 -13.31 -25.04
N ALA A 240 -5.81 -12.94 -24.75
CA ALA A 240 -5.43 -11.99 -23.72
C ALA A 240 -6.00 -10.56 -23.92
N TYR A 241 -6.50 -10.24 -25.11
CA TYR A 241 -7.07 -8.93 -25.41
C TYR A 241 -8.60 -8.88 -25.30
N ARG A 242 -9.24 -9.96 -24.86
CA ARG A 242 -10.69 -10.03 -24.63
C ARG A 242 -10.99 -10.67 -23.27
N GLY A 243 -12.23 -10.56 -22.82
CA GLY A 243 -12.66 -11.06 -21.52
C GLY A 243 -12.18 -10.19 -20.36
N ASN A 244 -12.03 -10.83 -19.21
CA ASN A 244 -11.71 -10.18 -17.94
C ASN A 244 -10.59 -10.89 -17.16
N TYR A 245 -9.89 -11.85 -17.79
CA TYR A 245 -8.81 -12.62 -17.18
C TYR A 245 -9.15 -13.37 -15.86
N GLY A 246 -10.43 -13.60 -15.57
CA GLY A 246 -10.82 -14.16 -14.26
C GLY A 246 -10.81 -13.14 -13.11
N ASP A 247 -10.44 -11.89 -13.37
CA ASP A 247 -10.34 -10.80 -12.38
C ASP A 247 -11.68 -10.37 -11.78
N ASN A 248 -12.78 -10.77 -12.41
CA ASN A 248 -14.11 -10.68 -11.84
C ASN A 248 -14.41 -11.92 -10.98
N SER A 249 -13.72 -12.02 -9.83
CA SER A 249 -13.83 -13.18 -8.93
C SER A 249 -15.21 -13.35 -8.28
N LEU A 250 -16.16 -12.42 -8.45
CA LEU A 250 -17.57 -12.63 -8.07
C LEU A 250 -18.18 -13.82 -8.81
N LEU A 251 -17.70 -14.11 -10.02
CA LEU A 251 -18.17 -15.25 -10.81
C LEU A 251 -17.77 -16.60 -10.21
N TYR A 252 -16.93 -16.61 -9.17
CA TYR A 252 -16.60 -17.80 -8.41
C TYR A 252 -17.54 -18.06 -7.24
N PHE A 253 -18.47 -17.15 -6.95
CA PHE A 253 -19.50 -17.34 -5.94
C PHE A 253 -20.75 -17.97 -6.56
N ASN A 254 -21.30 -19.01 -5.91
CA ASN A 254 -22.39 -19.82 -6.43
C ASN A 254 -23.64 -18.99 -6.77
N LYS A 255 -23.84 -17.88 -6.06
CA LYS A 255 -24.91 -16.92 -6.36
C LYS A 255 -24.85 -16.35 -7.76
N TYR A 256 -23.66 -16.04 -8.28
CA TYR A 256 -23.46 -15.48 -9.62
C TYR A 256 -23.36 -16.60 -10.66
N ARG A 257 -22.71 -17.72 -10.31
CA ARG A 257 -22.63 -18.93 -11.15
C ARG A 257 -24.02 -19.45 -11.54
N GLY A 258 -24.91 -19.52 -10.56
CA GLY A 258 -26.27 -20.02 -10.72
C GLY A 258 -27.27 -19.01 -11.29
N ALA A 259 -26.88 -17.74 -11.43
CA ALA A 259 -27.78 -16.68 -11.93
C ALA A 259 -28.11 -16.87 -13.41
N LYS A 260 -29.32 -16.45 -13.80
CA LYS A 260 -29.84 -16.55 -15.17
C LYS A 260 -30.15 -15.15 -15.74
N PRO A 261 -30.23 -14.98 -17.08
CA PRO A 261 -30.66 -13.72 -17.68
C PRO A 261 -31.95 -13.18 -17.06
N GLY A 262 -31.95 -11.91 -16.66
CA GLY A 262 -33.04 -11.26 -15.93
C GLY A 262 -32.90 -11.31 -14.41
N ASP A 263 -32.00 -12.12 -13.86
CA ASP A 263 -31.57 -12.00 -12.46
C ASP A 263 -30.58 -10.82 -12.35
N PRO A 264 -30.72 -9.92 -11.34
CA PRO A 264 -29.79 -8.80 -11.16
C PRO A 264 -28.31 -9.22 -11.07
N TRP A 265 -28.03 -10.41 -10.53
CA TRP A 265 -26.68 -10.96 -10.40
C TRP A 265 -26.07 -11.31 -11.76
N TYR A 266 -26.88 -11.86 -12.67
CA TYR A 266 -26.45 -12.14 -14.04
C TYR A 266 -26.25 -10.81 -14.78
N ASP A 267 -27.26 -9.95 -14.78
CA ASP A 267 -27.28 -8.74 -15.60
C ASP A 267 -26.13 -7.78 -15.24
N LYS A 268 -25.75 -7.71 -13.96
CA LYS A 268 -24.71 -6.79 -13.46
C LYS A 268 -23.30 -7.38 -13.43
N ALA A 269 -23.14 -8.70 -13.32
CA ALA A 269 -21.83 -9.34 -13.18
C ALA A 269 -21.40 -10.23 -14.36
N ARG A 270 -22.34 -10.68 -15.21
CA ARG A 270 -22.08 -11.59 -16.35
C ARG A 270 -22.32 -10.95 -17.71
N THR A 271 -22.68 -9.67 -17.74
CA THR A 271 -22.75 -8.90 -18.98
C THR A 271 -21.60 -7.91 -19.07
N GLY A 272 -21.29 -7.48 -20.29
CA GLY A 272 -20.15 -6.63 -20.59
C GLY A 272 -20.16 -6.24 -22.06
N THR A 273 -19.13 -5.52 -22.50
CA THR A 273 -18.92 -5.30 -23.94
C THR A 273 -18.69 -6.63 -24.64
N ASN A 274 -18.94 -6.66 -25.95
CA ASN A 274 -18.60 -7.79 -26.80
C ASN A 274 -17.64 -7.35 -27.89
N VAL A 275 -16.36 -7.26 -27.55
CA VAL A 275 -15.29 -6.83 -28.46
C VAL A 275 -15.19 -7.75 -29.68
N LYS A 276 -15.47 -9.04 -29.49
CA LYS A 276 -15.56 -10.02 -30.60
C LYS A 276 -16.64 -9.64 -31.63
N ALA A 277 -17.73 -9.01 -31.18
CA ALA A 277 -18.82 -8.53 -32.03
C ALA A 277 -18.68 -7.07 -32.47
N GLY A 278 -17.58 -6.40 -32.12
CA GLY A 278 -17.25 -5.04 -32.57
C GLY A 278 -17.53 -3.91 -31.57
N ASP A 279 -17.91 -4.22 -30.32
CA ASP A 279 -17.97 -3.19 -29.26
C ASP A 279 -16.55 -2.72 -28.89
N GLY A 280 -16.40 -1.45 -28.50
CA GLY A 280 -15.20 -0.97 -27.81
C GLY A 280 -15.22 -1.32 -26.32
N TYR A 281 -14.05 -1.58 -25.72
CA TYR A 281 -13.89 -1.95 -24.31
C TYR A 281 -14.61 -1.02 -23.32
N PHE A 282 -14.69 0.26 -23.65
CA PHE A 282 -15.21 1.31 -22.76
C PHE A 282 -16.60 1.82 -23.17
N ASP A 283 -17.22 1.26 -24.21
CA ASP A 283 -18.46 1.81 -24.78
C ASP A 283 -19.59 1.89 -23.75
N ARG A 284 -19.74 0.84 -22.94
CA ARG A 284 -20.74 0.80 -21.86
C ARG A 284 -20.46 1.83 -20.76
N LEU A 285 -19.19 1.97 -20.34
CA LEU A 285 -18.79 2.97 -19.34
C LEU A 285 -19.03 4.39 -19.86
N ARG A 286 -18.57 4.67 -21.09
CA ARG A 286 -18.76 5.98 -21.76
C ARG A 286 -20.25 6.30 -21.91
N ALA A 287 -21.09 5.33 -22.27
CA ALA A 287 -22.53 5.54 -22.40
C ALA A 287 -23.19 5.91 -21.06
N ASP A 288 -22.87 5.19 -19.98
CA ASP A 288 -23.42 5.47 -18.66
C ASP A 288 -22.95 6.84 -18.14
N VAL A 289 -21.67 7.19 -18.32
CA VAL A 289 -21.12 8.51 -17.91
C VAL A 289 -21.76 9.65 -18.72
N LYS A 290 -21.81 9.56 -20.04
CA LYS A 290 -22.39 10.60 -20.91
C LYS A 290 -23.87 10.84 -20.62
N THR A 291 -24.61 9.79 -20.25
CA THR A 291 -26.05 9.89 -19.95
C THR A 291 -26.37 10.14 -18.47
N GLY A 292 -25.36 10.30 -17.61
CA GLY A 292 -25.56 10.54 -16.18
C GLY A 292 -26.12 9.33 -15.42
N LYS A 293 -25.86 8.11 -15.92
CA LYS A 293 -26.33 6.83 -15.39
C LYS A 293 -25.21 5.99 -14.77
N LEU A 294 -24.02 6.58 -14.53
CA LEU A 294 -22.96 5.89 -13.79
C LEU A 294 -23.51 5.43 -12.43
N PRO A 295 -23.37 4.15 -12.04
CA PRO A 295 -23.84 3.67 -10.73
C PRO A 295 -23.11 4.33 -9.57
N GLN A 296 -23.66 4.19 -8.36
CA GLN A 296 -22.98 4.64 -7.15
C GLN A 296 -21.65 3.90 -6.93
N ILE A 297 -21.59 2.62 -7.30
CA ILE A 297 -20.37 1.81 -7.21
C ILE A 297 -20.11 1.07 -8.52
N SER A 298 -18.92 1.25 -9.08
CA SER A 298 -18.50 0.64 -10.34
C SER A 298 -17.20 -0.10 -10.14
N TRP A 299 -17.10 -1.32 -10.64
CA TRP A 299 -15.83 -2.04 -10.76
C TRP A 299 -15.46 -2.22 -12.21
N ILE A 300 -14.17 -2.22 -12.51
CA ILE A 300 -13.64 -2.43 -13.85
C ILE A 300 -12.72 -3.63 -13.80
N ALA A 301 -12.95 -4.60 -14.69
CA ALA A 301 -12.06 -5.73 -14.91
C ALA A 301 -11.51 -5.64 -16.34
N ALA A 302 -10.19 -5.63 -16.48
CA ALA A 302 -9.49 -5.51 -17.75
C ALA A 302 -9.24 -6.89 -18.37
N PRO A 303 -9.12 -6.99 -19.70
CA PRO A 303 -8.47 -8.15 -20.32
C PRO A 303 -7.02 -8.29 -19.85
N GLU A 304 -6.48 -9.50 -19.89
CA GLU A 304 -5.13 -9.84 -19.40
C GLU A 304 -4.06 -8.86 -19.89
N ALA A 305 -4.03 -8.58 -21.20
CA ALA A 305 -3.01 -7.75 -21.83
C ALA A 305 -2.98 -6.30 -21.30
N PHE A 306 -4.05 -5.86 -20.64
CA PHE A 306 -4.21 -4.53 -20.07
C PHE A 306 -4.24 -4.52 -18.54
N SER A 307 -4.17 -5.71 -17.91
CA SER A 307 -4.24 -5.89 -16.46
C SER A 307 -2.97 -5.43 -15.76
N GLU A 308 -1.84 -5.31 -16.48
CA GLU A 308 -0.49 -5.14 -15.94
C GLU A 308 0.08 -6.35 -15.20
N HIS A 309 -0.51 -7.55 -15.33
CA HIS A 309 0.20 -8.78 -14.95
C HIS A 309 1.62 -8.75 -15.59
N SER A 310 2.68 -9.14 -14.87
CA SER A 310 4.09 -8.89 -15.27
C SER A 310 4.47 -9.42 -16.62
N ASN A 311 3.88 -10.55 -16.95
CA ASN A 311 3.91 -11.21 -18.23
C ASN A 311 3.28 -10.33 -19.36
N TRP A 312 2.90 -9.08 -19.10
CA TRP A 312 2.49 -8.04 -20.04
C TRP A 312 3.10 -6.68 -19.68
N PRO A 313 3.32 -5.80 -20.68
CA PRO A 313 3.85 -4.46 -20.46
C PRO A 313 3.03 -3.60 -19.51
N SER A 314 3.69 -2.97 -18.54
CA SER A 314 3.09 -1.98 -17.64
C SER A 314 2.43 -0.82 -18.40
N ASN A 315 3.01 -0.42 -19.55
CA ASN A 315 2.50 0.68 -20.35
C ASN A 315 1.21 0.32 -21.12
N TYR A 316 0.92 -0.95 -21.41
CA TYR A 316 -0.41 -1.34 -21.95
C TYR A 316 -1.51 -1.05 -20.93
N GLY A 317 -1.24 -1.28 -19.64
CA GLY A 317 -2.13 -0.87 -18.56
C GLY A 317 -2.22 0.65 -18.40
N ALA A 318 -1.13 1.39 -18.61
CA ALA A 318 -1.18 2.86 -18.64
C ALA A 318 -2.19 3.36 -19.69
N TRP A 319 -2.16 2.79 -20.91
CA TRP A 319 -3.16 3.08 -21.94
C TRP A 319 -4.57 2.76 -21.44
N TYR A 320 -4.81 1.57 -20.88
CA TYR A 320 -6.15 1.19 -20.41
C TYR A 320 -6.68 2.11 -19.30
N ILE A 321 -5.83 2.46 -18.32
CA ILE A 321 -6.15 3.42 -17.26
C ILE A 321 -6.49 4.79 -17.85
N SER A 322 -5.73 5.26 -18.85
CA SER A 322 -6.02 6.52 -19.54
C SER A 322 -7.41 6.55 -20.16
N GLN A 323 -7.83 5.43 -20.77
CA GLN A 323 -9.12 5.32 -21.43
C GLN A 323 -10.29 5.26 -20.44
N VAL A 324 -10.09 4.62 -19.28
CA VAL A 324 -11.03 4.69 -18.15
C VAL A 324 -11.18 6.14 -17.69
N LEU A 325 -10.06 6.85 -17.50
CA LEU A 325 -10.10 8.26 -17.11
C LEU A 325 -10.79 9.13 -18.16
N ASP A 326 -10.52 8.93 -19.45
CA ASP A 326 -11.20 9.64 -20.54
C ASP A 326 -12.71 9.38 -20.52
N ALA A 327 -13.13 8.13 -20.30
CA ALA A 327 -14.53 7.78 -20.20
C ALA A 327 -15.22 8.49 -19.02
N LEU A 328 -14.63 8.46 -17.83
CA LEU A 328 -15.16 9.11 -16.62
C LEU A 328 -15.19 10.63 -16.72
N THR A 329 -14.21 11.21 -17.41
CA THR A 329 -14.05 12.66 -17.55
C THR A 329 -14.85 13.24 -18.71
N SER A 330 -15.39 12.39 -19.61
CA SER A 330 -16.23 12.81 -20.75
C SER A 330 -17.53 13.52 -20.36
N ASN A 331 -17.96 13.39 -19.10
CA ASN A 331 -19.04 14.20 -18.52
C ASN A 331 -18.54 14.93 -17.26
N PRO A 332 -18.24 16.23 -17.37
CA PRO A 332 -17.84 17.10 -16.26
C PRO A 332 -18.68 16.98 -14.98
N ALA A 333 -20.00 16.85 -15.11
CA ALA A 333 -20.90 16.83 -13.97
C ALA A 333 -20.83 15.50 -13.20
N VAL A 334 -20.52 14.40 -13.90
CA VAL A 334 -20.27 13.09 -13.28
C VAL A 334 -18.89 13.08 -12.64
N TRP A 335 -17.85 13.48 -13.38
CA TRP A 335 -16.48 13.50 -12.88
C TRP A 335 -16.30 14.32 -11.59
N ALA A 336 -16.96 15.49 -11.50
CA ALA A 336 -16.93 16.32 -10.31
C ALA A 336 -17.40 15.58 -9.04
N LYS A 337 -18.09 14.45 -9.18
CA LYS A 337 -18.65 13.63 -8.10
C LYS A 337 -18.01 12.25 -7.96
N THR A 338 -16.95 11.97 -8.71
CA THR A 338 -16.36 10.64 -8.82
C THR A 338 -15.06 10.51 -8.03
N ALA A 339 -14.91 9.37 -7.36
CA ALA A 339 -13.63 8.87 -6.84
C ALA A 339 -13.23 7.63 -7.64
N LEU A 340 -12.11 7.69 -8.37
CA LEU A 340 -11.48 6.52 -8.99
C LEU A 340 -10.35 6.01 -8.09
N PHE A 341 -10.40 4.74 -7.75
CA PHE A 341 -9.33 4.01 -7.10
C PHE A 341 -8.63 3.13 -8.12
N ILE A 342 -7.33 3.35 -8.32
CA ILE A 342 -6.47 2.48 -9.12
C ILE A 342 -5.53 1.78 -8.14
N THR A 343 -5.63 0.46 -8.06
CA THR A 343 -4.80 -0.35 -7.18
C THR A 343 -4.42 -1.65 -7.85
N TYR A 344 -3.65 -2.48 -7.15
CA TYR A 344 -3.26 -3.80 -7.59
C TYR A 344 -3.73 -4.81 -6.54
N ASP A 345 -4.02 -6.01 -6.96
CA ASP A 345 -4.43 -7.12 -6.11
C ASP A 345 -3.25 -7.64 -5.25
N GLU A 346 -2.10 -7.91 -5.83
CA GLU A 346 -0.89 -8.36 -5.13
C GLU A 346 0.38 -7.89 -5.84
N ASN A 347 1.54 -8.43 -5.46
CA ASN A 347 2.84 -7.88 -5.82
C ASN A 347 3.58 -8.64 -6.95
N ASP A 348 2.98 -9.66 -7.53
CA ASP A 348 3.51 -10.65 -8.48
C ASP A 348 4.77 -11.35 -7.97
N GLY A 349 5.11 -11.15 -6.69
CA GLY A 349 6.38 -11.55 -6.12
C GLY A 349 7.50 -10.51 -6.22
N PHE A 350 7.27 -9.31 -6.75
CA PHE A 350 8.24 -8.21 -6.66
C PHE A 350 8.44 -7.74 -5.21
N PHE A 351 9.69 -7.43 -4.88
CA PHE A 351 10.13 -7.03 -3.55
C PHE A 351 9.48 -5.71 -3.12
N ASP A 352 9.15 -5.62 -1.84
CA ASP A 352 8.84 -4.37 -1.15
C ASP A 352 9.58 -4.39 0.19
N HIS A 353 10.17 -3.28 0.61
CA HIS A 353 11.00 -3.26 1.82
C HIS A 353 10.21 -3.16 3.12
N LEU A 354 8.96 -2.72 3.06
CA LEU A 354 8.19 -2.38 4.24
C LEU A 354 7.54 -3.64 4.79
N VAL A 355 8.10 -4.16 5.88
CA VAL A 355 7.55 -5.32 6.58
C VAL A 355 6.08 -5.04 6.95
N PRO A 356 5.12 -5.84 6.44
CA PRO A 356 3.71 -5.52 6.60
C PRO A 356 3.23 -5.57 8.06
N PRO A 357 2.25 -4.73 8.44
CA PRO A 357 1.48 -4.91 9.67
C PRO A 357 0.80 -6.27 9.71
N LEU A 358 1.04 -7.04 10.77
CA LEU A 358 0.51 -8.40 10.93
C LEU A 358 -0.10 -8.62 12.31
N PRO A 359 -1.06 -9.53 12.46
CA PRO A 359 -1.49 -9.96 13.79
C PRO A 359 -0.38 -10.81 14.46
N PRO A 360 -0.18 -10.69 15.79
CA PRO A 360 0.64 -11.65 16.51
C PRO A 360 0.05 -13.06 16.39
N ARG A 361 0.88 -14.03 16.01
CA ARG A 361 0.47 -15.43 15.83
C ARG A 361 0.04 -16.07 17.15
N ASP A 362 0.76 -15.77 18.21
CA ASP A 362 0.52 -16.24 19.57
C ASP A 362 1.26 -15.33 20.57
N ALA A 363 1.06 -15.58 21.87
CA ALA A 363 1.63 -14.75 22.93
C ALA A 363 3.17 -14.73 22.98
N SER A 364 3.86 -15.69 22.36
CA SER A 364 5.33 -15.71 22.24
C SER A 364 5.86 -14.86 21.08
N ARG A 365 4.97 -14.45 20.17
CA ARG A 365 5.24 -13.62 19.00
C ARG A 365 4.63 -12.22 19.09
N GLY A 366 4.19 -11.84 20.29
CA GLY A 366 3.70 -10.51 20.64
C GLY A 366 2.24 -10.54 21.12
N LYS A 367 1.60 -9.37 21.19
CA LYS A 367 0.29 -9.20 21.86
C LYS A 367 -0.59 -8.20 21.14
N SER A 368 -1.90 -8.40 21.26
CA SER A 368 -2.91 -7.53 20.67
C SER A 368 -3.93 -7.10 21.72
N THR A 369 -4.43 -5.87 21.62
CA THR A 369 -5.62 -5.45 22.39
C THR A 369 -6.94 -5.86 21.73
N VAL A 370 -6.88 -6.27 20.46
CA VAL A 370 -8.01 -6.69 19.63
C VAL A 370 -7.92 -8.17 19.29
N GLU A 371 -9.05 -8.79 19.03
CA GLU A 371 -9.16 -10.18 18.62
C GLU A 371 -8.53 -10.37 17.22
N VAL A 372 -7.69 -11.40 17.05
CA VAL A 372 -6.82 -11.61 15.86
C VAL A 372 -7.02 -12.94 15.15
N GLY A 373 -7.76 -13.88 15.75
CA GLY A 373 -7.96 -15.24 15.23
C GLY A 373 -8.50 -15.28 13.80
N PRO A 374 -9.50 -14.44 13.41
CA PRO A 374 -9.98 -14.36 12.05
C PRO A 374 -8.93 -13.97 11.00
N ASP A 375 -7.79 -13.40 11.40
CA ASP A 375 -6.68 -13.10 10.49
C ASP A 375 -5.55 -14.14 10.54
N LEU A 376 -5.74 -15.27 11.25
CA LEU A 376 -4.75 -16.34 11.40
C LEU A 376 -5.28 -17.65 10.82
N PHE A 377 -4.54 -18.22 9.87
CA PHE A 377 -4.76 -19.57 9.39
C PHE A 377 -4.02 -20.59 10.28
N ALA A 378 -4.74 -21.57 10.79
CA ALA A 378 -4.21 -22.60 11.70
C ALA A 378 -3.26 -23.60 11.02
N GLY A 379 -3.20 -23.62 9.69
CA GLY A 379 -2.47 -24.62 8.91
C GLY A 379 -3.36 -25.79 8.48
N SER A 380 -2.89 -26.53 7.48
CA SER A 380 -3.48 -27.78 7.00
C SER A 380 -2.36 -28.74 6.56
N PRO A 381 -2.68 -29.99 6.16
CA PRO A 381 -1.68 -30.90 5.61
C PRO A 381 -0.97 -30.37 4.35
N THR A 382 -1.58 -29.43 3.62
CA THR A 382 -1.04 -28.89 2.36
C THR A 382 -0.54 -27.45 2.47
N HIS A 383 -0.91 -26.72 3.54
CA HIS A 383 -0.57 -25.31 3.69
C HIS A 383 -0.04 -25.01 5.08
N VAL A 384 1.06 -24.26 5.15
CA VAL A 384 1.66 -23.83 6.40
C VAL A 384 0.73 -22.90 7.18
N ALA A 385 0.75 -23.01 8.51
CA ALA A 385 0.05 -22.08 9.39
C ALA A 385 0.70 -20.68 9.33
N GLY A 386 -0.12 -19.63 9.33
CA GLY A 386 0.38 -18.26 9.23
C GLY A 386 -0.74 -17.22 9.20
N PRO A 387 -0.40 -15.93 9.33
CA PRO A 387 -1.35 -14.85 9.13
C PRO A 387 -1.81 -14.80 7.68
N TYR A 388 -3.08 -14.48 7.44
CA TYR A 388 -3.56 -14.24 6.07
C TYR A 388 -2.89 -13.01 5.45
N GLY A 389 -2.70 -11.94 6.23
CA GLY A 389 -2.06 -10.71 5.81
C GLY A 389 -1.99 -9.71 6.97
N LEU A 390 -1.54 -8.48 6.75
CA LEU A 390 -1.34 -7.84 5.44
C LEU A 390 -0.14 -8.39 4.66
N GLY A 391 -0.20 -8.34 3.34
CA GLY A 391 0.92 -8.67 2.47
C GLY A 391 1.79 -7.47 2.11
N PRO A 392 2.74 -7.64 1.16
CA PRO A 392 3.57 -6.55 0.64
C PRO A 392 2.76 -5.34 0.19
N ARG A 393 3.38 -4.16 0.19
CA ARG A 393 2.71 -2.98 -0.34
C ARG A 393 2.47 -3.12 -1.84
N VAL A 394 1.32 -2.63 -2.27
CA VAL A 394 0.94 -2.51 -3.68
C VAL A 394 0.50 -1.08 -3.95
N PRO A 395 0.63 -0.58 -5.18
CA PRO A 395 0.19 0.78 -5.48
C PRO A 395 -1.29 1.01 -5.17
N MET A 396 -1.57 2.22 -4.70
CA MET A 396 -2.93 2.77 -4.59
C MET A 396 -2.88 4.25 -4.94
N LEU A 397 -3.48 4.58 -6.09
CA LEU A 397 -3.69 5.94 -6.56
C LEU A 397 -5.16 6.30 -6.37
N VAL A 398 -5.40 7.36 -5.62
CA VAL A 398 -6.74 7.92 -5.43
C VAL A 398 -6.91 9.07 -6.40
N VAL A 399 -7.59 8.84 -7.51
CA VAL A 399 -7.74 9.79 -8.62
C VAL A 399 -9.13 10.43 -8.59
N SER A 400 -9.18 11.69 -8.18
CA SER A 400 -10.44 12.40 -7.93
C SER A 400 -10.21 13.91 -7.87
N PRO A 401 -11.22 14.75 -8.14
CA PRO A 401 -11.13 16.18 -7.88
C PRO A 401 -10.70 16.54 -6.44
N TRP A 402 -11.10 15.74 -5.45
CA TRP A 402 -10.77 15.94 -4.03
C TRP A 402 -9.37 15.46 -3.61
N SER A 403 -8.65 14.73 -4.47
CA SER A 403 -7.33 14.17 -4.17
C SER A 403 -6.18 14.84 -4.95
N LYS A 404 -6.47 15.90 -5.72
CA LYS A 404 -5.45 16.63 -6.50
C LYS A 404 -4.31 17.19 -5.63
N GLY A 405 -3.21 17.60 -6.28
CA GLY A 405 -2.06 18.28 -5.67
C GLY A 405 -0.90 17.38 -5.27
N GLY A 406 -0.86 16.13 -5.74
CA GLY A 406 0.30 15.26 -5.59
C GLY A 406 0.59 14.89 -4.13
N TYR A 407 -0.44 14.54 -3.36
CA TYR A 407 -0.26 14.23 -1.94
C TYR A 407 0.26 12.80 -1.73
N VAL A 408 0.91 12.55 -0.60
CA VAL A 408 1.13 11.19 -0.07
C VAL A 408 0.21 10.92 1.11
N CYS A 409 -0.37 9.72 1.17
CA CYS A 409 -1.14 9.22 2.31
C CYS A 409 -0.45 8.00 2.92
N SER A 410 0.13 8.18 4.11
CA SER A 410 0.88 7.14 4.83
C SER A 410 0.05 6.50 5.97
N GLU A 411 -1.27 6.46 5.82
CA GLU A 411 -2.15 5.62 6.65
C GLU A 411 -1.99 4.17 6.23
N THR A 412 -1.88 3.25 7.19
CA THR A 412 -1.92 1.81 6.92
C THR A 412 -3.28 1.46 6.32
N LEU A 413 -3.28 0.93 5.11
CA LEU A 413 -4.47 0.61 4.32
C LEU A 413 -4.31 -0.76 3.65
N ASP A 414 -5.42 -1.36 3.26
CA ASP A 414 -5.50 -2.63 2.53
C ASP A 414 -6.75 -2.66 1.62
N HIS A 415 -7.04 -3.76 0.92
CA HIS A 415 -8.23 -3.84 0.07
C HIS A 415 -9.55 -3.71 0.85
N THR A 416 -9.57 -4.05 2.14
CA THR A 416 -10.77 -3.83 2.96
C THR A 416 -11.04 -2.34 3.19
N SER A 417 -10.03 -1.49 3.02
CA SER A 417 -10.16 -0.04 3.12
C SER A 417 -11.02 0.53 1.98
N ILE A 418 -11.08 -0.13 0.81
CA ILE A 418 -12.02 0.21 -0.29
C ILE A 418 -13.46 0.01 0.18
N LEU A 419 -13.76 -1.16 0.76
CA LEU A 419 -15.07 -1.46 1.32
C LEU A 419 -15.43 -0.46 2.41
N ARG A 420 -14.51 -0.16 3.32
CA ARG A 420 -14.75 0.82 4.40
C ARG A 420 -15.00 2.22 3.89
N PHE A 421 -14.40 2.65 2.79
CA PHE A 421 -14.75 3.91 2.15
C PHE A 421 -16.21 3.90 1.66
N MET A 422 -16.64 2.81 1.03
CA MET A 422 -18.04 2.60 0.62
C MET A 422 -18.98 2.56 1.85
N GLU A 423 -18.59 1.92 2.95
CA GLU A 423 -19.36 1.94 4.21
C GLU A 423 -19.54 3.36 4.73
N ARG A 424 -18.43 4.14 4.76
CA ARG A 424 -18.43 5.53 5.20
C ARG A 424 -19.35 6.39 4.36
N ARG A 425 -19.39 6.11 3.05
CA ARG A 425 -20.18 6.89 2.11
C ARG A 425 -21.66 6.52 2.11
N PHE A 426 -22.00 5.24 2.13
CA PHE A 426 -23.37 4.76 1.87
C PHE A 426 -24.03 4.08 3.06
N GLY A 427 -23.33 3.92 4.19
CA GLY A 427 -23.88 3.34 5.42
C GLY A 427 -24.06 1.82 5.38
N VAL A 428 -23.55 1.14 4.35
CA VAL A 428 -23.67 -0.33 4.19
C VAL A 428 -22.43 -1.00 4.77
N ARG A 429 -22.55 -1.62 5.95
CA ARG A 429 -21.43 -2.26 6.67
C ARG A 429 -21.11 -3.66 6.11
N GLU A 430 -19.83 -3.98 5.94
CA GLU A 430 -19.29 -5.31 5.65
C GLU A 430 -18.89 -6.06 6.94
N PRO A 431 -19.73 -6.96 7.48
CA PRO A 431 -19.42 -7.70 8.70
C PRO A 431 -18.22 -8.64 8.61
N ASN A 432 -17.80 -9.05 7.40
CA ASN A 432 -16.71 -10.00 7.22
C ASN A 432 -15.32 -9.40 7.48
N ILE A 433 -15.18 -8.07 7.44
CA ILE A 433 -13.92 -7.41 7.82
C ILE A 433 -13.68 -7.65 9.31
N SER A 434 -12.56 -8.31 9.62
CA SER A 434 -12.20 -8.73 10.97
C SER A 434 -12.07 -7.56 11.95
N PRO A 435 -12.20 -7.82 13.27
CA PRO A 435 -11.93 -6.82 14.30
C PRO A 435 -10.52 -6.22 14.18
N TRP A 436 -9.51 -7.05 13.90
CA TRP A 436 -8.12 -6.62 13.77
C TRP A 436 -7.92 -5.65 12.60
N ARG A 437 -8.43 -5.98 11.39
CA ARG A 437 -8.33 -5.07 10.23
C ARG A 437 -9.06 -3.76 10.46
N ARG A 438 -10.23 -3.78 11.10
CA ARG A 438 -10.97 -2.55 11.44
C ARG A 438 -10.19 -1.64 12.39
N ALA A 439 -9.39 -2.22 13.29
CA ALA A 439 -8.58 -1.49 14.25
C ALA A 439 -7.29 -0.93 13.62
N VAL A 440 -6.62 -1.70 12.76
CA VAL A 440 -5.28 -1.38 12.23
C VAL A 440 -5.31 -0.63 10.90
N CYS A 441 -6.20 -0.99 9.98
CA CYS A 441 -6.30 -0.35 8.67
C CYS A 441 -7.20 0.89 8.71
N GLY A 442 -6.97 1.84 7.80
CA GLY A 442 -7.80 3.02 7.60
C GLY A 442 -9.09 2.73 6.83
N ASP A 443 -9.81 3.80 6.46
CA ASP A 443 -11.04 3.76 5.65
C ASP A 443 -10.90 4.56 4.34
N LEU A 444 -9.66 4.80 3.90
CA LEU A 444 -9.25 5.63 2.74
C LEU A 444 -9.65 7.11 2.79
N THR A 445 -10.46 7.56 3.76
CA THR A 445 -10.90 8.96 3.80
C THR A 445 -9.75 9.95 3.99
N SER A 446 -8.65 9.53 4.62
CA SER A 446 -7.44 10.36 4.80
C SER A 446 -6.78 10.73 3.46
N ALA A 447 -6.99 9.95 2.40
CA ALA A 447 -6.46 10.22 1.06
C ALA A 447 -7.13 11.42 0.35
N PHE A 448 -8.23 11.95 0.89
CA PHE A 448 -9.04 13.01 0.30
C PHE A 448 -9.05 14.29 1.11
N ASP A 449 -9.18 15.44 0.43
CA ASP A 449 -9.62 16.70 1.00
C ASP A 449 -10.97 17.10 0.40
N PHE A 450 -12.06 16.79 1.10
CA PHE A 450 -13.42 17.09 0.64
C PHE A 450 -13.74 18.60 0.62
N SER A 451 -12.92 19.44 1.28
CA SER A 451 -13.07 20.90 1.26
C SER A 451 -12.41 21.56 0.03
N ARG A 452 -11.66 20.77 -0.75
CA ARG A 452 -10.73 21.26 -1.76
C ARG A 452 -11.37 21.74 -3.05
N LYS A 453 -11.23 23.04 -3.35
CA LYS A 453 -11.75 23.68 -4.58
C LYS A 453 -10.70 23.84 -5.69
N ASP A 454 -9.68 22.99 -5.73
CA ASP A 454 -8.58 23.10 -6.68
C ASP A 454 -9.08 22.84 -8.10
N SER A 455 -8.92 23.82 -8.99
CA SER A 455 -9.35 23.75 -10.39
C SER A 455 -8.17 23.82 -11.37
N ARG A 456 -6.93 23.62 -10.89
CA ARG A 456 -5.77 23.62 -11.78
C ARG A 456 -5.84 22.42 -12.72
N PRO A 457 -5.51 22.59 -14.01
CA PRO A 457 -5.40 21.47 -14.94
C PRO A 457 -4.35 20.47 -14.49
N ALA A 458 -4.63 19.20 -14.74
CA ALA A 458 -3.68 18.11 -14.59
C ALA A 458 -3.18 17.72 -15.99
N ALA A 459 -1.91 18.00 -16.29
CA ALA A 459 -1.28 17.50 -17.50
C ALA A 459 -0.81 16.07 -17.25
N LEU A 460 -1.38 15.12 -17.98
CA LEU A 460 -0.94 13.73 -17.98
C LEU A 460 -0.23 13.42 -19.30
N PRO A 461 0.85 12.61 -19.30
CA PRO A 461 1.51 12.16 -20.51
C PRO A 461 0.53 11.46 -21.46
N ASP A 462 0.81 11.57 -22.75
CA ASP A 462 0.14 10.79 -23.78
C ASP A 462 0.48 9.30 -23.63
N THR A 463 -0.51 8.45 -23.86
CA THR A 463 -0.41 6.99 -23.77
C THR A 463 -0.80 6.31 -25.08
N ASP A 464 -1.11 7.05 -26.16
CA ASP A 464 -1.52 6.47 -27.45
C ASP A 464 -0.44 5.52 -28.01
N ALA A 465 0.84 5.85 -27.79
CA ALA A 465 1.96 5.00 -28.18
C ALA A 465 2.05 3.67 -27.40
N TYR A 466 1.29 3.53 -26.32
CA TYR A 466 1.21 2.32 -25.50
C TYR A 466 0.01 1.44 -25.84
N GLU A 467 -0.82 1.84 -26.82
CA GLU A 467 -1.76 0.89 -27.42
C GLU A 467 -0.96 -0.29 -28.02
N PRO A 468 -1.33 -1.55 -27.71
CA PRO A 468 -0.60 -2.72 -28.19
C PRO A 468 -0.39 -2.68 -29.72
N PRO A 469 0.86 -2.60 -30.21
CA PRO A 469 1.15 -2.28 -31.61
C PRO A 469 0.83 -3.45 -32.57
N ASP A 470 1.01 -4.68 -32.11
CA ASP A 470 0.80 -5.92 -32.90
C ASP A 470 -0.32 -6.81 -32.35
N ARG A 471 -0.75 -6.54 -31.10
CA ARG A 471 -1.69 -7.38 -30.35
C ARG A 471 -1.19 -8.82 -30.21
N GLU A 472 0.11 -9.02 -30.07
CA GLU A 472 0.75 -10.32 -29.85
C GLU A 472 1.32 -10.44 -28.44
N ARG A 473 1.60 -11.67 -28.01
CA ARG A 473 2.38 -11.96 -26.81
C ARG A 473 3.83 -12.22 -27.22
N HIS A 474 4.77 -11.49 -26.63
CA HIS A 474 6.20 -11.64 -26.88
C HIS A 474 6.84 -12.62 -25.89
N PRO A 475 8.13 -12.99 -25.98
CA PRO A 475 8.82 -13.75 -24.93
C PRO A 475 9.04 -12.95 -23.64
N ASP A 476 9.18 -13.65 -22.51
CA ASP A 476 9.51 -12.99 -21.24
C ASP A 476 10.90 -12.36 -21.25
N TYR A 477 10.97 -11.12 -20.78
CA TYR A 477 12.19 -10.46 -20.36
C TYR A 477 12.53 -10.88 -18.93
N ARG A 478 13.72 -11.44 -18.74
CA ARG A 478 14.25 -11.86 -17.43
C ARG A 478 15.40 -10.94 -17.03
N PRO A 479 15.18 -9.99 -16.11
CA PRO A 479 16.21 -9.04 -15.71
C PRO A 479 17.49 -9.71 -15.19
N ALA A 480 18.63 -9.31 -15.73
CA ALA A 480 19.93 -9.73 -15.20
C ALA A 480 20.31 -8.86 -14.00
N VAL A 481 20.79 -9.48 -12.92
CA VAL A 481 21.31 -8.75 -11.76
C VAL A 481 22.62 -8.06 -12.15
N PRO A 482 22.79 -6.75 -11.88
CA PRO A 482 24.04 -6.06 -12.11
C PRO A 482 25.23 -6.72 -11.37
N PRO A 483 26.44 -6.67 -11.95
CA PRO A 483 27.64 -7.21 -11.31
C PRO A 483 27.99 -6.47 -10.02
N ASP A 484 27.78 -5.15 -10.00
CA ASP A 484 28.09 -4.25 -8.87
C ASP A 484 26.81 -3.59 -8.35
N PRO A 485 26.00 -4.29 -7.53
CA PRO A 485 24.75 -3.74 -7.04
C PRO A 485 25.02 -2.59 -6.06
N SER A 486 24.24 -1.51 -6.18
CA SER A 486 24.21 -0.41 -5.23
C SER A 486 22.77 -0.01 -4.93
N MET A 487 22.53 0.58 -3.77
CA MET A 487 21.18 1.01 -3.42
C MET A 487 20.67 2.04 -4.44
N PRO A 488 19.42 1.87 -4.93
CA PRO A 488 18.81 2.87 -5.79
C PRO A 488 18.74 4.24 -5.12
N ARG A 489 18.73 5.28 -5.95
CA ARG A 489 18.51 6.65 -5.49
C ARG A 489 17.05 7.02 -5.67
N GLN A 490 16.45 7.57 -4.63
CA GLN A 490 15.13 8.14 -4.71
C GLN A 490 15.19 9.55 -5.35
N GLU A 491 14.17 9.91 -6.13
CA GLU A 491 14.03 11.26 -6.68
C GLU A 491 14.09 12.31 -5.56
N ARG A 492 14.83 13.39 -5.81
CA ARG A 492 14.94 14.49 -4.86
C ARG A 492 13.62 15.24 -4.71
N GLY A 493 13.33 15.67 -3.50
CA GLY A 493 12.23 16.58 -3.20
C GLY A 493 11.30 16.06 -2.11
N LEU A 494 10.45 16.97 -1.63
CA LEU A 494 9.40 16.64 -0.67
C LEU A 494 8.05 16.63 -1.37
N ARG A 495 7.11 15.92 -0.77
CA ARG A 495 5.73 15.81 -1.22
C ARG A 495 4.78 16.33 -0.15
N PRO A 496 3.69 17.04 -0.48
CA PRO A 496 2.64 17.33 0.49
C PRO A 496 2.11 16.03 1.11
N ALA A 497 1.95 15.98 2.44
CA ALA A 497 1.45 14.80 3.15
C ALA A 497 0.03 15.03 3.67
N ARG A 498 -0.84 14.03 3.52
CA ARG A 498 -2.20 14.04 4.09
C ARG A 498 -2.13 14.01 5.62
N PRO A 499 -2.99 14.76 6.32
CA PRO A 499 -3.08 14.67 7.78
C PRO A 499 -3.56 13.28 8.21
N LEU A 500 -2.89 12.68 9.19
CA LEU A 500 -3.26 11.36 9.71
C LEU A 500 -3.77 11.46 11.15
N LYS A 501 -4.36 10.37 11.64
CA LYS A 501 -4.94 10.27 12.99
C LYS A 501 -3.98 9.66 14.02
N TYR A 502 -2.74 9.38 13.62
CA TYR A 502 -1.73 8.69 14.42
C TYR A 502 -1.17 9.56 15.54
N ALA A 503 -1.07 8.99 16.75
CA ALA A 503 -0.25 9.53 17.83
C ALA A 503 0.43 8.40 18.62
N PRO A 504 1.21 7.52 17.95
CA PRO A 504 1.81 6.36 18.58
C PRO A 504 2.84 6.76 19.64
N ARG A 505 2.93 5.93 20.68
CA ARG A 505 3.98 5.99 21.71
C ARG A 505 4.37 4.57 22.12
N VAL A 506 5.65 4.41 22.38
CA VAL A 506 6.20 3.22 23.04
C VAL A 506 7.17 3.71 24.09
N ASP A 507 6.91 3.34 25.33
CA ASP A 507 7.72 3.73 26.48
C ASP A 507 8.40 2.52 27.09
N GLY A 508 9.69 2.66 27.39
CA GLY A 508 10.49 1.66 28.09
C GLY A 508 10.54 1.90 29.59
N SER A 509 10.61 0.82 30.36
CA SER A 509 10.92 0.85 31.79
C SER A 509 11.80 -0.34 32.12
N ALA A 510 13.07 -0.07 32.45
CA ALA A 510 14.01 -1.10 32.88
C ALA A 510 13.87 -1.40 34.39
N ASP A 511 13.91 -2.69 34.74
CA ASP A 511 14.15 -3.19 36.10
C ASP A 511 15.50 -3.91 36.14
N PRO A 512 16.58 -3.21 36.55
CA PRO A 512 17.92 -3.77 36.58
C PRO A 512 18.11 -4.89 37.63
N MET A 513 17.25 -4.94 38.65
CA MET A 513 17.32 -6.00 39.67
C MET A 513 16.75 -7.30 39.12
N ALA A 514 15.67 -7.21 38.35
CA ALA A 514 15.08 -8.34 37.64
C ALA A 514 15.82 -8.66 36.32
N GLY A 515 16.64 -7.73 35.81
CA GLY A 515 17.23 -7.84 34.48
C GLY A 515 16.16 -7.83 33.39
N THR A 516 15.12 -7.00 33.52
CA THR A 516 14.04 -6.90 32.53
C THR A 516 13.82 -5.50 31.98
N LEU A 517 13.37 -5.41 30.73
CA LEU A 517 12.87 -4.19 30.08
C LEU A 517 11.43 -4.40 29.68
N THR A 518 10.53 -3.58 30.20
CA THR A 518 9.12 -3.57 29.80
C THR A 518 8.88 -2.45 28.79
N LEU A 519 8.32 -2.79 27.63
CA LEU A 519 7.83 -1.81 26.66
C LEU A 519 6.30 -1.72 26.74
N THR A 520 5.75 -0.51 26.76
CA THR A 520 4.31 -0.26 26.72
C THR A 520 3.93 0.44 25.42
N PHE A 521 3.14 -0.22 24.60
CA PHE A 521 2.72 0.20 23.27
C PHE A 521 1.34 0.85 23.32
N ALA A 522 1.15 1.96 22.62
CA ALA A 522 -0.14 2.60 22.42
C ALA A 522 -0.17 3.41 21.11
N SER A 523 -1.31 3.44 20.44
CA SER A 523 -1.53 4.09 19.13
C SER A 523 -2.05 5.54 19.21
N GLY A 524 -2.45 5.98 20.41
CA GLY A 524 -3.12 7.27 20.61
C GLY A 524 -4.65 7.11 20.62
N GLY A 525 -5.39 8.21 20.68
CA GLY A 525 -6.85 8.18 20.92
C GLY A 525 -7.74 8.07 19.68
N ARG A 526 -7.17 8.11 18.47
CA ARG A 526 -7.96 8.30 17.22
C ARG A 526 -7.74 7.27 16.12
N ALA A 527 -6.67 6.50 16.18
CA ALA A 527 -6.36 5.41 15.25
C ALA A 527 -5.71 4.27 16.02
N GLY A 528 -5.94 3.02 15.59
CA GLY A 528 -5.11 1.90 16.04
C GLY A 528 -3.76 1.90 15.33
N ALA A 529 -2.85 1.03 15.78
CA ALA A 529 -1.54 0.87 15.16
C ALA A 529 -1.00 -0.54 15.37
N ALA A 530 -0.18 -0.98 14.42
CA ALA A 530 0.69 -2.14 14.55
C ALA A 530 2.14 -1.69 14.79
N PHE A 531 2.88 -2.50 15.54
CA PHE A 531 4.28 -2.28 15.87
C PHE A 531 5.06 -3.56 15.65
N LEU A 532 6.21 -3.46 15.00
CA LEU A 532 7.16 -4.55 14.80
C LEU A 532 8.38 -4.31 15.71
N VAL A 533 8.70 -5.28 16.56
CA VAL A 533 9.89 -5.26 17.41
C VAL A 533 10.93 -6.20 16.84
N THR A 534 12.09 -5.65 16.48
CA THR A 534 13.30 -6.39 16.11
C THR A 534 14.37 -6.23 17.19
N SER A 535 15.43 -7.02 17.10
CA SER A 535 16.52 -6.97 18.06
C SER A 535 17.88 -7.16 17.38
N GLY A 536 18.86 -6.32 17.74
CA GLY A 536 20.24 -6.48 17.24
C GLY A 536 21.05 -7.54 17.99
N ASN A 537 20.56 -8.05 19.12
CA ASN A 537 21.26 -9.02 19.96
C ASN A 537 20.44 -10.28 20.29
N ARG A 538 19.33 -10.50 19.56
CA ARG A 538 18.47 -11.69 19.66
C ARG A 538 17.94 -12.10 18.31
N THR A 539 17.77 -13.42 18.12
CA THR A 539 17.29 -14.02 16.87
C THR A 539 15.94 -14.74 17.01
N ASP A 540 15.35 -14.69 18.20
CA ASP A 540 14.08 -15.33 18.54
C ASP A 540 12.85 -14.45 18.29
N GLY A 541 13.06 -13.23 17.80
CA GLY A 541 12.04 -12.36 17.22
C GLY A 541 11.86 -12.58 15.70
N PRO A 542 11.18 -11.65 15.01
CA PRO A 542 10.58 -10.42 15.56
C PRO A 542 9.30 -10.68 16.35
N TRP A 543 8.81 -9.65 17.06
CA TRP A 543 7.55 -9.66 17.78
C TRP A 543 6.61 -8.58 17.26
N VAL A 544 5.32 -8.86 17.20
CA VAL A 544 4.32 -7.94 16.64
C VAL A 544 3.29 -7.54 17.69
N TYR A 545 3.03 -6.25 17.82
CA TYR A 545 2.07 -5.71 18.77
C TYR A 545 1.03 -4.88 18.07
N THR A 546 -0.24 -5.06 18.41
CA THR A 546 -1.31 -4.19 17.87
C THR A 546 -2.18 -3.61 18.96
N THR A 547 -2.61 -2.37 18.76
CA THR A 547 -3.43 -1.62 19.71
C THR A 547 -4.59 -0.96 19.00
N GLU A 548 -5.79 -1.11 19.54
CA GLU A 548 -6.93 -0.26 19.18
C GLU A 548 -6.69 1.17 19.65
N ALA A 549 -7.38 2.12 19.02
CA ALA A 549 -7.41 3.50 19.47
C ALA A 549 -7.81 3.57 20.96
N GLY A 550 -7.02 4.32 21.73
CA GLY A 550 -7.25 4.55 23.16
C GLY A 550 -6.77 3.44 24.09
N LYS A 551 -6.32 2.29 23.56
CA LYS A 551 -5.82 1.17 24.37
C LYS A 551 -4.29 1.10 24.39
N SER A 552 -3.77 0.29 25.28
CA SER A 552 -2.34 -0.01 25.38
C SER A 552 -2.11 -1.47 25.73
N VAL A 553 -0.95 -2.00 25.35
CA VAL A 553 -0.49 -3.33 25.71
C VAL A 553 0.98 -3.26 26.12
N SER A 554 1.41 -4.11 27.05
CA SER A 554 2.81 -4.15 27.51
C SER A 554 3.40 -5.54 27.38
N ASP A 555 4.70 -5.57 27.15
CA ASP A 555 5.47 -6.80 27.16
C ASP A 555 6.88 -6.60 27.72
N THR A 556 7.51 -7.69 28.13
CA THR A 556 8.74 -7.65 28.93
C THR A 556 9.81 -8.58 28.35
N TRP A 557 11.00 -8.03 28.14
CA TRP A 557 12.18 -8.76 27.67
C TRP A 557 13.18 -8.95 28.81
N SER A 558 13.73 -10.15 28.93
CA SER A 558 14.84 -10.44 29.84
C SER A 558 16.18 -10.18 29.17
N SER A 559 17.09 -9.50 29.86
CA SER A 559 18.46 -9.27 29.39
C SER A 559 19.30 -10.54 29.43
N ALA A 560 18.91 -11.54 30.23
CA ALA A 560 19.62 -12.82 30.29
C ALA A 560 19.56 -13.55 28.93
N ALA A 561 18.47 -13.37 28.18
CA ALA A 561 18.30 -13.91 26.84
C ALA A 561 19.06 -13.12 25.75
N SER A 562 19.72 -12.02 26.11
CA SER A 562 20.42 -11.10 25.20
C SER A 562 21.79 -10.67 25.74
N GLY A 563 22.51 -11.62 26.35
CA GLY A 563 23.90 -11.43 26.78
C GLY A 563 24.09 -10.37 27.88
N GLY A 564 23.05 -10.07 28.66
CA GLY A 564 23.08 -9.05 29.72
C GLY A 564 22.78 -7.63 29.27
N SER A 565 22.29 -7.41 28.04
CA SER A 565 21.95 -6.09 27.49
C SER A 565 20.63 -6.09 26.73
N TYR A 566 20.02 -4.93 26.51
CA TYR A 566 18.91 -4.75 25.57
C TYR A 566 19.41 -4.08 24.30
N ASP A 567 18.88 -4.52 23.17
CA ASP A 567 18.97 -3.87 21.87
C ASP A 567 17.66 -4.21 21.15
N LEU A 568 16.66 -3.34 21.32
CA LEU A 568 15.33 -3.49 20.74
C LEU A 568 14.99 -2.28 19.88
N THR A 569 14.56 -2.54 18.65
CA THR A 569 14.04 -1.53 17.73
C THR A 569 12.56 -1.77 17.48
N VAL A 570 11.74 -0.73 17.61
CA VAL A 570 10.30 -0.77 17.39
C VAL A 570 9.96 0.10 16.19
N HIS A 571 9.48 -0.52 15.12
CA HIS A 571 8.91 0.16 13.96
C HIS A 571 7.39 0.30 14.12
N GLY A 572 6.83 1.38 13.61
CA GLY A 572 5.39 1.63 13.58
C GLY A 572 4.96 2.45 12.36
N PRO A 573 3.70 2.90 12.30
CA PRO A 573 3.17 3.61 11.14
C PRO A 573 3.81 4.99 10.95
N ASN A 574 3.77 5.49 9.71
CA ASN A 574 4.21 6.84 9.33
C ASN A 574 5.60 7.26 9.88
N GLY A 575 6.62 6.41 9.65
CA GLY A 575 8.00 6.66 10.07
C GLY A 575 8.25 6.58 11.58
N PHE A 576 7.30 6.06 12.36
CA PHE A 576 7.50 5.87 13.79
C PHE A 576 8.61 4.85 14.08
N LEU A 577 9.61 5.26 14.84
CA LEU A 577 10.72 4.42 15.30
C LEU A 577 11.02 4.66 16.78
N ARG A 578 11.25 3.60 17.54
CA ARG A 578 11.87 3.68 18.87
C ARG A 578 13.03 2.71 18.96
N VAL A 579 14.16 3.13 19.53
CA VAL A 579 15.29 2.24 19.83
C VAL A 579 15.57 2.28 21.33
N PHE A 580 15.80 1.11 21.92
CA PHE A 580 16.13 0.92 23.32
C PHE A 580 17.40 0.07 23.42
N GLU A 581 18.53 0.72 23.71
CA GLU A 581 19.78 0.01 24.01
C GLU A 581 20.29 0.42 25.40
N GLU A 582 20.63 -0.56 26.22
CA GLU A 582 21.34 -0.36 27.50
C GLU A 582 21.79 -1.68 28.13
N PRO A 583 22.79 -1.68 29.03
CA PRO A 583 23.08 -2.83 29.89
C PRO A 583 21.89 -3.17 30.80
N GLY A 584 21.53 -4.45 30.89
CA GLY A 584 20.30 -4.89 31.57
C GLY A 584 20.36 -4.89 33.09
N THR A 585 21.55 -4.83 33.68
CA THR A 585 21.75 -4.86 35.15
C THR A 585 22.19 -3.53 35.75
N VAL A 586 22.35 -2.50 34.91
CA VAL A 586 22.75 -1.16 35.36
C VAL A 586 21.53 -0.28 35.39
N ARG A 587 21.25 0.34 36.54
CA ARG A 587 20.15 1.30 36.67
C ARG A 587 20.36 2.48 35.72
N GLY A 588 19.57 2.58 34.66
CA GLY A 588 19.58 3.66 33.67
C GLY A 588 18.77 4.91 34.06
N PRO A 589 18.98 6.05 33.39
CA PRO A 589 17.92 7.05 33.25
C PRO A 589 16.77 6.51 32.39
N GLU A 590 15.62 7.16 32.42
CA GLU A 590 14.52 6.89 31.48
C GLU A 590 14.18 8.15 30.69
N VAL A 591 13.83 7.98 29.43
CA VAL A 591 13.44 9.07 28.53
C VAL A 591 12.18 8.69 27.80
N THR A 592 11.18 9.56 27.81
CA THR A 592 9.94 9.40 27.04
C THR A 592 9.73 10.60 26.13
N ALA A 593 9.13 10.38 24.96
CA ALA A 593 8.77 11.43 24.01
C ALA A 593 7.25 11.59 23.89
N ARG A 594 6.75 12.82 23.91
CA ARG A 594 5.33 13.15 23.73
C ARG A 594 5.15 14.30 22.74
N HIS A 595 4.13 14.22 21.90
CA HIS A 595 3.74 15.32 21.03
C HIS A 595 3.14 16.46 21.87
N VAL A 596 3.57 17.70 21.65
CA VAL A 596 3.04 18.90 22.31
C VAL A 596 2.91 20.00 21.26
N GLY A 597 1.68 20.31 20.86
CA GLY A 597 1.44 21.23 19.74
C GLY A 597 2.03 20.67 18.45
N ASP A 598 2.98 21.40 17.85
CA ASP A 598 3.71 21.00 16.64
C ASP A 598 5.09 20.38 16.95
N ASP A 599 5.42 20.25 18.23
CA ASP A 599 6.74 19.91 18.74
C ASP A 599 6.73 18.58 19.52
N VAL A 600 7.90 18.17 20.00
CA VAL A 600 8.05 17.00 20.87
C VAL A 600 8.66 17.41 22.20
N GLU A 601 8.01 17.04 23.30
CA GLU A 601 8.58 17.11 24.65
C GLU A 601 9.29 15.79 24.99
N LEU A 602 10.57 15.89 25.36
CA LEU A 602 11.32 14.82 25.98
C LEU A 602 11.28 14.99 27.51
N THR A 603 10.82 13.95 28.20
CA THR A 603 10.87 13.88 29.68
C THR A 603 11.99 12.94 30.09
N PHE A 604 13.00 13.47 30.79
CA PHE A 604 14.15 12.73 31.31
C PHE A 604 13.93 12.47 32.79
N THR A 605 14.02 11.21 33.22
CA THR A 605 13.88 10.82 34.63
C THR A 605 15.14 10.08 35.07
N ASN A 606 15.83 10.60 36.08
CA ASN A 606 17.01 9.96 36.63
C ASN A 606 16.68 9.26 37.95
N LYS A 607 16.55 7.93 37.91
CA LYS A 607 16.31 7.11 39.10
C LYS A 607 17.60 6.70 39.83
N ARG A 608 18.78 7.17 39.41
CA ARG A 608 20.08 6.87 40.03
C ARG A 608 20.31 7.73 41.27
N ALA A 609 21.27 7.31 42.10
CA ALA A 609 21.77 8.08 43.25
C ALA A 609 22.74 9.22 42.86
N THR A 610 23.22 9.23 41.61
CA THR A 610 24.13 10.25 41.07
C THR A 610 23.49 10.98 39.90
N ALA A 611 23.99 12.20 39.62
CA ALA A 611 23.54 12.95 38.45
C ALA A 611 24.00 12.28 37.14
N VAL A 612 23.22 12.42 36.07
CA VAL A 612 23.53 11.93 34.74
C VAL A 612 23.49 13.06 33.72
N SER A 613 24.36 13.00 32.72
CA SER A 613 24.38 13.91 31.57
C SER A 613 23.91 13.15 30.34
N LEU A 614 22.85 13.62 29.71
CA LEU A 614 22.25 13.02 28.51
C LEU A 614 22.50 13.93 27.31
N LYS A 615 23.12 13.40 26.26
CA LYS A 615 23.33 14.12 24.99
C LYS A 615 22.16 13.84 24.06
N ILE A 616 21.60 14.90 23.46
CA ILE A 616 20.51 14.84 22.50
C ILE A 616 21.05 15.29 21.14
N ALA A 617 20.87 14.47 20.11
CA ALA A 617 21.14 14.78 18.71
C ALA A 617 19.85 14.62 17.88
N ASN A 618 19.72 15.39 16.80
CA ASN A 618 18.59 15.29 15.87
C ASN A 618 19.12 15.05 14.46
N ALA A 619 18.68 13.98 13.79
CA ALA A 619 19.13 13.65 12.44
C ALA A 619 18.71 14.69 11.39
N TYR A 620 17.67 15.48 11.65
CA TYR A 620 17.25 16.58 10.78
C TYR A 620 18.04 17.89 10.98
N GLY A 621 19.03 17.90 11.87
CA GLY A 621 19.95 19.03 12.09
C GLY A 621 19.79 19.71 13.45
N GLY A 622 20.49 20.83 13.63
CA GLY A 622 20.60 21.53 14.91
C GLY A 622 21.82 21.13 15.74
N ARG A 623 22.17 21.93 16.74
CA ARG A 623 23.32 21.67 17.62
C ARG A 623 22.95 20.60 18.65
N ALA A 624 23.80 19.59 18.81
CA ALA A 624 23.65 18.63 19.89
C ALA A 624 23.67 19.36 21.25
N ARG A 625 22.74 18.98 22.13
CA ARG A 625 22.58 19.60 23.47
C ARG A 625 22.77 18.55 24.56
N THR A 626 23.20 19.00 25.73
CA THR A 626 23.37 18.13 26.91
C THR A 626 22.43 18.57 28.01
N VAL A 627 21.65 17.62 28.53
CA VAL A 627 20.74 17.82 29.66
C VAL A 627 21.33 17.12 30.87
N ARG A 628 21.60 17.88 31.93
CA ARG A 628 22.06 17.32 33.21
C ARG A 628 20.87 17.10 34.13
N VAL A 629 20.62 15.85 34.51
CA VAL A 629 19.51 15.47 35.39
C VAL A 629 20.07 15.05 36.75
N ARG A 630 19.71 15.78 37.81
CA ARG A 630 20.13 15.46 39.19
C ARG A 630 19.57 14.09 39.63
N ALA A 631 20.19 13.48 40.63
CA ALA A 631 19.70 12.24 41.24
C ALA A 631 18.24 12.40 41.69
N GLY A 632 17.38 11.43 41.35
CA GLY A 632 15.95 11.45 41.67
C GLY A 632 15.11 12.49 40.94
N ALA A 633 15.71 13.31 40.06
CA ALA A 633 15.01 14.41 39.41
C ALA A 633 14.39 14.02 38.05
N THR A 634 13.41 14.82 37.64
CA THR A 634 12.83 14.81 36.30
C THR A 634 13.04 16.18 35.65
N VAL A 635 13.47 16.18 34.38
CA VAL A 635 13.63 17.39 33.55
C VAL A 635 12.80 17.21 32.28
N ARG A 636 12.20 18.29 31.78
CA ARG A 636 11.45 18.31 30.51
C ARG A 636 12.09 19.29 29.56
N GLU A 637 12.23 18.88 28.30
CA GLU A 637 12.75 19.72 27.22
C GLU A 637 11.86 19.59 26.00
N VAL A 638 11.39 20.73 25.48
CA VAL A 638 10.72 20.78 24.19
C VAL A 638 11.77 20.83 23.09
N VAL A 639 11.55 20.08 22.01
CA VAL A 639 12.32 20.10 20.77
C VAL A 639 11.47 20.79 19.72
N ASP A 640 11.95 21.93 19.24
CA ASP A 640 11.34 22.67 18.13
C ASP A 640 11.47 21.89 16.82
N LEU A 641 10.36 21.65 16.14
CA LEU A 641 10.30 20.89 14.88
C LEU A 641 9.93 21.76 13.66
N ARG A 642 9.97 23.09 13.77
CA ARG A 642 9.60 23.99 12.68
C ARG A 642 10.50 23.80 11.45
N SER A 643 11.81 23.62 11.66
CA SER A 643 12.77 23.42 10.56
C SER A 643 12.64 22.07 9.87
N SER A 644 12.19 21.03 10.60
CA SER A 644 11.96 19.68 10.09
C SER A 644 10.50 19.43 9.73
N ARG A 645 9.66 20.46 9.73
CA ARG A 645 8.24 20.38 9.34
C ARG A 645 7.49 19.31 10.13
N ARG A 646 7.67 19.29 11.46
CA ARG A 646 7.05 18.33 12.41
C ARG A 646 7.60 16.90 12.38
N TRP A 647 8.64 16.64 11.61
CA TRP A 647 9.41 15.40 11.70
C TRP A 647 10.48 15.50 12.79
N TYR A 648 10.73 14.40 13.49
CA TYR A 648 11.78 14.30 14.50
C TYR A 648 12.49 12.96 14.39
N ASP A 649 13.80 12.95 14.61
CA ASP A 649 14.61 11.74 14.75
C ASP A 649 15.71 12.04 15.77
N LEU A 650 15.38 11.77 17.03
CA LEU A 650 16.08 12.25 18.21
C LEU A 650 16.81 11.09 18.86
N THR A 651 18.14 11.14 18.89
CA THR A 651 18.97 10.17 19.62
C THR A 651 19.42 10.79 20.94
N VAL A 652 19.11 10.10 22.03
CA VAL A 652 19.52 10.46 23.38
C VAL A 652 20.49 9.40 23.90
N THR A 653 21.71 9.83 24.24
CA THR A 653 22.74 8.94 24.79
C THR A 653 23.24 9.40 26.15
N ALA A 654 23.72 8.45 26.95
CA ALA A 654 24.46 8.71 28.19
C ALA A 654 25.61 7.70 28.34
N ASP A 655 26.57 8.02 29.20
CA ASP A 655 27.70 7.14 29.50
C ASP A 655 27.22 5.76 29.99
N GLY A 656 28.00 4.72 29.67
CA GLY A 656 27.69 3.34 30.05
C GLY A 656 26.72 2.64 29.10
N GLY A 657 26.64 3.06 27.83
CA GLY A 657 25.93 2.34 26.77
C GLY A 657 24.42 2.56 26.72
N PHE A 658 23.90 3.62 27.35
CA PHE A 658 22.48 3.96 27.25
C PHE A 658 22.20 4.72 25.95
N LEU A 659 21.23 4.23 25.18
CA LEU A 659 20.67 4.90 24.01
C LEU A 659 19.14 4.77 23.97
N ARG A 660 18.51 5.89 23.66
CA ARG A 660 17.11 5.96 23.22
C ARG A 660 17.04 6.72 21.91
N ARG A 661 16.40 6.16 20.90
CA ARG A 661 16.08 6.89 19.66
C ARG A 661 14.57 7.07 19.55
N PHE A 662 14.14 8.25 19.14
CA PHE A 662 12.73 8.58 18.93
C PHE A 662 12.59 9.21 17.54
N ALA A 663 11.97 8.50 16.59
CA ALA A 663 11.64 9.07 15.28
C ALA A 663 10.13 9.04 14.98
N GLY A 664 9.69 9.95 14.12
CA GLY A 664 8.33 9.99 13.58
C GLY A 664 7.87 11.40 13.22
N HIS A 665 6.57 11.55 13.02
CA HIS A 665 5.92 12.83 12.67
C HIS A 665 4.88 13.22 13.73
N VAL A 666 4.74 14.53 13.99
CA VAL A 666 3.68 15.07 14.86
C VAL A 666 2.43 15.35 14.02
N GLU A 667 1.38 14.54 14.20
CA GLU A 667 0.08 14.75 13.58
C GLU A 667 -0.76 15.75 14.37
N ASN A 668 -1.23 16.79 13.68
CA ASN A 668 -2.05 17.87 14.27
C ASN A 668 -3.35 18.12 13.47
N GLY A 669 -3.67 17.24 12.52
CA GLY A 669 -4.84 17.39 11.64
C GLY A 669 -4.65 18.38 10.48
N ARG A 670 -3.47 19.00 10.32
CA ARG A 670 -3.15 19.90 9.20
C ARG A 670 -2.24 19.18 8.19
N VAL A 671 -2.31 19.63 6.93
CA VAL A 671 -1.40 19.16 5.87
C VAL A 671 0.07 19.26 6.31
N GLY A 672 0.83 18.22 6.01
CA GLY A 672 2.26 18.12 6.27
C GLY A 672 3.08 18.02 5.00
N VAL A 673 4.31 17.56 5.15
CA VAL A 673 5.17 17.13 4.05
C VAL A 673 5.74 15.76 4.39
N SER A 674 6.15 15.01 3.37
CA SER A 674 6.90 13.76 3.51
C SER A 674 8.18 13.96 4.33
N ASP A 675 8.71 12.86 4.89
CA ASP A 675 9.94 12.88 5.69
C ASP A 675 11.10 13.58 4.94
N PRO A 676 11.73 14.62 5.53
CA PRO A 676 12.84 15.34 4.92
C PRO A 676 14.08 14.51 4.58
N ALA A 677 14.21 13.28 5.09
CA ALA A 677 15.33 12.39 4.81
C ALA A 677 15.18 11.58 3.52
N LEU A 678 13.95 11.33 3.04
CA LEU A 678 13.69 10.46 1.88
C LEU A 678 14.48 10.85 0.62
N GLY A 679 14.57 12.15 0.33
CA GLY A 679 15.27 12.67 -0.86
C GLY A 679 16.72 13.10 -0.65
N ARG A 680 17.38 12.69 0.45
CA ARG A 680 18.75 13.13 0.79
C ARG A 680 19.86 12.19 0.32
N GLN A 681 19.53 10.94 0.01
CA GLN A 681 20.52 9.88 -0.28
C GLN A 681 20.99 9.89 -1.74
#